data_AF-A0A964UQR7-F1
#
_entry.id   AF-A0A964UQR7-F1
#
_cell.length_a   1.000
_cell.length_b   1.000
_cell.length_c   1.000
_cell.angle_alpha   90.00
_cell.angle_beta   90.00
_cell.angle_gamma   90.00
#
_symmetry.space_group_name_H-M   'P 1'
#
loop_
_entity.id
_entity.type
_entity.pdbx_description
1 polymer ?
#
loop_
_entity_poly.entity_id
_entity_poly.type
_entity_poly.pdbx_seq_one_letter_code
_entity_poly.pdbx_strand_id
1 'polypeptide(L)'
;MIAYEQLYHLDVAGIKGAVDQWTEFIRRYDTMEQAFRDEVVTNFDAAGWNSVDGTHVFARVQIASANKEFIDAVTEAKGLRAVLDDAHDELKACKKELLDLEDKARGEGVLISGTGKVTLKDPKPEGDKPIEIAPGMPAPDGATPNRIKIAAWEARIEVILVKATDIDISAATALRRNTGEGGKEGFNDKTVKSVDQDEAQRSAKLLEKYEKGEKLTPAQLKELERVMSHNEKDPEFSRMLLNDLGPEATLRLQQDLESERAGDGANKDKYNSIQNSLANSVGAANQDKKFSEQWLKDMEKLGTKRADGDYDGDYGYQTLTGLLKHGDAADYPPHMTMGLTDDMIAAEKKNPEIWSDVRRVTVGNEDVGPQTLKDPVDDMLGIMSDDPDTATKYLDPAGDKGEERMKYLFDKRDWPDTEIQKETVRQDDVGEPIHIEAKNNRVGFADAIEAATTGEQPGSHRADFDKGHGDDQARVMQRTISLLDNNGDGGGDKIPANMREPLARSLGDYTADTHKIIAGSEDGYRDPDGYRDKDGNRRLLGEGDDSHITSPERSVIRVMRGISEDGEAFQHLYKSERDYSAEQMGSAPKAGGEGNENHVVPAVDTGNVLGAYNAIGSDAYLDAKDERKQWADDMGKGLYHGPGLALGQVPVIGDPALRMLDMAVYDWTKDVKLEAEATADSENAKEKASGLGGTNDLINAWYQEREKQGEPIGNMTQRAIAQQSEQGYVTSRNSALEDLGRTV
;
A
#
# COMPACT_ATOMS: atom_id res chain seq x y z
N MET A 1 8.13 33.42 4.65
CA MET A 1 6.85 32.81 4.27
C MET A 1 5.95 33.92 3.77
N ILE A 2 5.32 33.70 2.62
CA ILE A 2 4.30 34.56 2.04
C ILE A 2 3.07 34.55 2.96
N ALA A 3 2.56 35.73 3.28
CA ALA A 3 1.33 35.86 4.08
C ALA A 3 0.08 35.64 3.21
N TYR A 4 -1.03 35.24 3.85
CA TYR A 4 -2.31 35.00 3.16
C TYR A 4 -2.71 36.16 2.25
N GLU A 5 -2.70 37.39 2.78
CA GLU A 5 -3.09 38.59 2.04
C GLU A 5 -2.18 38.87 0.83
N GLN A 6 -0.90 38.50 0.92
CA GLN A 6 0.05 38.68 -0.17
C GLN A 6 -0.29 37.74 -1.34
N LEU A 7 -0.55 36.46 -1.06
CA LEU A 7 -0.97 35.50 -2.10
C LEU A 7 -2.35 35.84 -2.66
N TYR A 8 -3.30 36.21 -1.79
CA TYR A 8 -4.65 36.60 -2.18
C TYR A 8 -4.66 37.80 -3.12
N HIS A 9 -3.82 38.81 -2.84
CA HIS A 9 -3.71 40.03 -3.66
C HIS A 9 -2.60 40.00 -4.70
N LEU A 10 -1.95 38.84 -4.92
CA LEU A 10 -0.82 38.72 -5.85
C LEU A 10 -1.19 39.22 -7.26
N ASP A 11 -0.39 40.13 -7.81
CA ASP A 11 -0.55 40.69 -9.15
C ASP A 11 0.07 39.77 -10.22
N VAL A 12 -0.64 38.68 -10.53
CA VAL A 12 -0.24 37.75 -11.60
C VAL A 12 -0.18 38.42 -12.98
N ALA A 13 -0.98 39.47 -13.21
CA ALA A 13 -0.97 40.21 -14.47
C ALA A 13 0.33 41.01 -14.63
N GLY A 14 0.87 41.57 -13.55
CA GLY A 14 2.17 42.22 -13.52
C GLY A 14 3.31 41.27 -13.92
N ILE A 15 3.33 40.05 -13.39
CA ILE A 15 4.33 39.03 -13.75
C ILE A 15 4.22 38.68 -15.23
N LYS A 16 3.01 38.44 -15.74
CA LYS A 16 2.77 38.19 -17.17
C LYS A 16 3.24 39.36 -18.05
N GLY A 17 3.04 40.59 -17.59
CA GLY A 17 3.54 41.79 -18.26
C GLY A 17 5.06 41.83 -18.35
N ALA A 18 5.77 41.38 -17.31
CA ALA A 18 7.23 41.24 -17.35
C ALA A 18 7.69 40.17 -18.36
N VAL A 19 7.00 39.04 -18.44
CA VAL A 19 7.23 38.00 -19.47
C VAL A 19 7.09 38.58 -20.89
N ASP A 20 6.06 39.38 -21.13
CA ASP A 20 5.84 40.01 -22.44
C ASP A 20 6.93 41.03 -22.78
N GLN A 21 7.42 41.78 -21.79
CA GLN A 21 8.54 42.69 -21.97
C GLN A 21 9.84 41.95 -22.30
N TRP A 22 10.16 40.87 -21.60
CA TRP A 22 11.34 40.04 -21.92
C TRP A 22 11.23 39.39 -23.30
N THR A 23 10.03 38.99 -23.71
CA THR A 23 9.77 38.52 -25.08
C THR A 23 10.17 39.56 -26.12
N GLU A 24 9.86 40.83 -25.86
CA GLU A 24 10.23 41.93 -26.73
C GLU A 24 11.74 42.22 -26.69
N PHE A 25 12.39 42.17 -25.52
CA PHE A 25 13.85 42.31 -25.41
C PHE A 25 14.60 41.22 -26.19
N ILE A 26 14.14 39.98 -26.14
CA ILE A 26 14.71 38.87 -26.92
C ILE A 26 14.71 39.21 -28.41
N ARG A 27 13.58 39.71 -28.95
CA ARG A 27 13.50 40.11 -30.38
C ARG A 27 14.50 41.21 -30.73
N ARG A 28 14.67 42.18 -29.83
CA ARG A 28 15.61 43.30 -30.03
C ARG A 28 17.06 42.84 -30.00
N TYR A 29 17.43 42.00 -29.03
CA TYR A 29 18.78 41.43 -28.97
C TYR A 29 19.07 40.53 -30.17
N ASP A 30 18.10 39.74 -30.62
CA ASP A 30 18.22 38.91 -31.82
C ASP A 30 18.43 39.78 -33.08
N THR A 31 17.70 40.89 -33.19
CA THR A 31 17.89 41.86 -34.28
C THR A 31 19.28 42.50 -34.23
N MET A 32 19.77 42.83 -33.04
CA MET A 32 21.12 43.40 -32.85
C MET A 32 22.22 42.39 -33.18
N GLU A 33 22.07 41.13 -32.77
CA GLU A 33 22.98 40.03 -33.12
C GLU A 33 23.05 39.87 -34.64
N GLN A 34 21.90 39.80 -35.31
CA GLN A 34 21.83 39.64 -36.75
C GLN A 34 22.49 40.82 -37.47
N ALA A 35 22.20 42.05 -37.07
CA ALA A 35 22.81 43.24 -37.65
C ALA A 35 24.34 43.26 -37.43
N PHE A 36 24.82 42.91 -36.23
CA PHE A 36 26.27 42.88 -35.96
C PHE A 36 26.98 41.79 -36.78
N ARG A 37 26.39 40.59 -36.85
CA ARG A 37 26.91 39.49 -37.67
C ARG A 37 26.95 39.86 -39.16
N ASP A 38 25.88 40.43 -39.68
CA ASP A 38 25.74 40.65 -41.12
C ASP A 38 26.50 41.92 -41.56
N GLU A 39 26.53 42.97 -40.76
CA GLU A 39 27.17 44.25 -41.12
C GLU A 39 28.62 44.39 -40.63
N VAL A 40 29.02 43.70 -39.56
CA VAL A 40 30.38 43.81 -38.99
C VAL A 40 31.18 42.54 -39.25
N VAL A 41 30.72 41.38 -38.75
CA VAL A 41 31.49 40.13 -38.85
C VAL A 41 31.70 39.74 -40.31
N THR A 42 30.62 39.71 -41.09
CA THR A 42 30.66 39.32 -42.50
C THR A 42 31.50 40.28 -43.34
N ASN A 43 31.34 41.60 -43.13
CA ASN A 43 32.12 42.61 -43.87
C ASN A 43 33.60 42.61 -43.48
N PHE A 44 33.93 42.40 -42.20
CA PHE A 44 35.32 42.27 -41.76
C PHE A 44 36.00 41.05 -42.39
N ASP A 45 35.33 39.89 -42.37
CA ASP A 45 35.83 38.66 -43.00
C ASP A 45 35.95 38.82 -44.52
N ALA A 46 34.97 39.45 -45.18
CA ALA A 46 34.97 39.70 -46.62
C ALA A 46 36.05 40.70 -47.07
N ALA A 47 36.45 41.64 -46.20
CA ALA A 47 37.51 42.60 -46.51
C ALA A 47 38.88 41.95 -46.71
N GLY A 48 39.09 40.72 -46.22
CA GLY A 48 40.33 39.97 -46.40
C GLY A 48 41.58 40.67 -45.85
N TRP A 49 41.39 41.56 -44.85
CA TRP A 49 42.48 42.34 -44.28
C TRP A 49 43.49 41.45 -43.57
N ASN A 50 44.77 41.61 -43.92
CA ASN A 50 45.88 40.89 -43.32
C ASN A 50 46.98 41.88 -42.92
N SER A 51 47.55 41.70 -41.74
CA SER A 51 48.57 42.57 -41.17
C SER A 51 49.80 41.76 -40.76
N VAL A 52 50.99 42.27 -41.07
CA VAL A 52 52.27 41.59 -40.84
C VAL A 52 52.57 41.39 -39.34
N ASP A 53 52.01 42.25 -38.50
CA ASP A 53 52.13 42.21 -37.04
C ASP A 53 51.08 41.33 -36.35
N GLY A 54 50.14 40.73 -37.10
CA GLY A 54 49.07 39.89 -36.56
C GLY A 54 47.87 40.62 -35.97
N THR A 55 47.83 41.95 -35.99
CA THR A 55 46.69 42.77 -35.52
C THR A 55 45.33 42.30 -36.07
N HIS A 56 45.25 41.88 -37.33
CA HIS A 56 44.02 41.36 -37.93
C HIS A 56 43.43 40.13 -37.20
N VAL A 57 44.27 39.23 -36.66
CA VAL A 57 43.82 38.05 -35.90
C VAL A 57 43.21 38.47 -34.57
N PHE A 58 43.87 39.38 -33.85
CA PHE A 58 43.35 39.91 -32.59
C PHE A 58 42.03 40.66 -32.81
N ALA A 59 41.92 41.47 -33.85
CA ALA A 59 40.68 42.16 -34.19
C ALA A 59 39.55 41.15 -34.51
N ARG A 60 39.84 40.09 -35.27
CA ARG A 60 38.85 39.04 -35.57
C ARG A 60 38.34 38.34 -34.30
N VAL A 61 39.22 38.02 -33.37
CA VAL A 61 38.84 37.42 -32.08
C VAL A 61 37.96 38.37 -31.29
N GLN A 62 38.33 39.65 -31.19
CA GLN A 62 37.52 40.66 -30.48
C GLN A 62 36.13 40.84 -31.11
N ILE A 63 36.04 40.86 -32.44
CA ILE A 63 34.77 40.93 -33.17
C ILE A 63 33.93 39.67 -32.91
N ALA A 64 34.54 38.48 -32.95
CA ALA A 64 33.83 37.24 -32.66
C ALA A 64 33.34 37.17 -31.20
N SER A 65 34.16 37.62 -30.24
CA SER A 65 33.77 37.75 -28.83
C SER A 65 32.61 38.72 -28.65
N ALA A 66 32.64 39.89 -29.31
CA ALA A 66 31.53 40.84 -29.28
C ALA A 66 30.25 40.25 -29.87
N ASN A 67 30.34 39.49 -30.98
CA ASN A 67 29.18 38.78 -31.52
C ASN A 67 28.64 37.72 -30.56
N LYS A 68 29.54 36.99 -29.88
CA LYS A 68 29.18 36.01 -28.85
C LYS A 68 28.42 36.67 -27.69
N GLU A 69 28.81 37.87 -27.23
CA GLU A 69 28.06 38.59 -26.19
C GLU A 69 26.60 38.88 -26.60
N PHE A 70 26.30 39.14 -27.88
CA PHE A 70 24.92 39.28 -28.33
C PHE A 70 24.15 37.95 -28.30
N ILE A 71 24.79 36.85 -28.69
CA ILE A 71 24.21 35.50 -28.62
C ILE A 71 23.93 35.11 -27.16
N ASP A 72 24.87 35.43 -26.28
CA ASP A 72 24.78 35.14 -24.85
C ASP A 72 23.69 36.02 -24.21
N ALA A 73 23.57 37.30 -24.59
CA ALA A 73 22.47 38.17 -24.17
C ALA A 73 21.09 37.63 -24.57
N VAL A 74 20.96 37.09 -25.79
CA VAL A 74 19.73 36.42 -26.24
C VAL A 74 19.44 35.18 -25.39
N THR A 75 20.48 34.41 -25.03
CA THR A 75 20.37 33.20 -24.22
C THR A 75 19.93 33.54 -22.80
N GLU A 76 20.61 34.49 -22.15
CA GLU A 76 20.24 35.04 -20.84
C GLU A 76 18.80 35.53 -20.81
N ALA A 77 18.40 36.37 -21.77
CA ALA A 77 17.04 36.91 -21.85
C ALA A 77 15.98 35.82 -22.04
N LYS A 78 16.27 34.76 -22.82
CA LYS A 78 15.39 33.59 -22.98
C LYS A 78 15.22 32.83 -21.67
N GLY A 79 16.30 32.63 -20.91
CA GLY A 79 16.26 32.01 -19.60
C GLY A 79 15.42 32.81 -18.60
N LEU A 80 15.66 34.12 -18.50
CA LEU A 80 14.90 35.01 -17.61
C LEU A 80 13.40 34.99 -17.94
N ARG A 81 13.06 35.10 -19.23
CA ARG A 81 11.67 35.01 -19.68
C ARG A 81 11.03 33.69 -19.26
N ALA A 82 11.72 32.57 -19.49
CA ALA A 82 11.17 31.25 -19.25
C ALA A 82 10.91 30.99 -17.75
N VAL A 83 11.85 31.33 -16.87
CA VAL A 83 11.67 31.25 -15.40
C VAL A 83 10.54 32.17 -14.91
N LEU A 84 10.39 33.36 -15.48
CA LEU A 84 9.27 34.25 -15.12
C LEU A 84 7.90 33.73 -15.56
N ASP A 85 7.85 33.07 -16.72
CA ASP A 85 6.61 32.50 -17.27
C ASP A 85 6.16 31.29 -16.44
N ASP A 86 7.12 30.46 -16.05
CA ASP A 86 6.93 29.31 -15.18
C ASP A 86 6.46 29.72 -13.77
N ALA A 87 7.20 30.62 -13.11
CA ALA A 87 6.82 31.17 -11.82
C ALA A 87 5.46 31.89 -11.86
N HIS A 88 5.11 32.52 -12.99
CA HIS A 88 3.78 33.09 -13.20
C HIS A 88 2.70 32.01 -13.14
N ASP A 89 2.86 30.92 -13.89
CA ASP A 89 1.87 29.86 -13.99
C ASP A 89 1.68 29.14 -12.65
N GLU A 90 2.78 28.82 -11.95
CA GLU A 90 2.73 28.17 -10.64
C GLU A 90 2.13 29.06 -9.54
N LEU A 91 2.58 30.32 -9.40
CA LEU A 91 2.03 31.22 -8.39
C LEU A 91 0.56 31.55 -8.65
N LYS A 92 0.16 31.60 -9.94
CA LYS A 92 -1.24 31.74 -10.33
C LYS A 92 -2.06 30.51 -9.93
N ALA A 93 -1.49 29.30 -10.05
CA ALA A 93 -2.14 28.08 -9.57
C ALA A 93 -2.34 28.10 -8.05
N CYS A 94 -1.30 28.45 -7.27
CA CYS A 94 -1.41 28.60 -5.81
C CYS A 94 -2.46 29.64 -5.41
N LYS A 95 -2.49 30.80 -6.09
CA LYS A 95 -3.52 31.82 -5.87
C LYS A 95 -4.92 31.27 -6.14
N LYS A 96 -5.10 30.54 -7.24
CA LYS A 96 -6.37 29.91 -7.57
C LYS A 96 -6.79 28.89 -6.51
N GLU A 97 -5.87 28.03 -6.07
CA GLU A 97 -6.12 27.02 -5.05
C GLU A 97 -6.56 27.66 -3.72
N LEU A 98 -5.92 28.77 -3.32
CA LEU A 98 -6.32 29.53 -2.13
C LEU A 98 -7.75 30.06 -2.23
N LEU A 99 -8.13 30.62 -3.40
CA LEU A 99 -9.48 31.14 -3.64
C LEU A 99 -10.54 30.03 -3.66
N ASP A 100 -10.23 28.90 -4.31
CA ASP A 100 -11.11 27.73 -4.34
C ASP A 100 -11.26 27.13 -2.92
N LEU A 101 -10.21 27.14 -2.10
CA LEU A 101 -10.24 26.73 -0.70
C LEU A 101 -11.15 27.64 0.14
N GLU A 102 -11.14 28.95 -0.09
CA GLU A 102 -12.04 29.90 0.59
C GLU A 102 -13.51 29.62 0.26
N ASP A 103 -13.81 29.33 -1.01
CA ASP A 103 -15.18 28.99 -1.43
C ASP A 103 -15.65 27.67 -0.81
N LYS A 104 -14.78 26.65 -0.74
CA LYS A 104 -15.06 25.39 -0.03
C LYS A 104 -15.29 25.62 1.47
N ALA A 105 -14.43 26.40 2.11
CA ALA A 105 -14.57 26.77 3.52
C ALA A 105 -15.94 27.39 3.80
N ARG A 106 -16.37 28.33 2.95
CA ARG A 106 -17.69 29.00 3.06
C ARG A 106 -18.84 27.99 2.95
N GLY A 107 -18.73 27.00 2.06
CA GLY A 107 -19.70 25.91 1.93
C GLY A 107 -19.82 25.03 3.17
N GLU A 108 -18.73 24.85 3.91
CA GLU A 108 -18.66 24.03 5.13
C GLU A 108 -18.91 24.80 6.43
N GLY A 109 -19.39 26.05 6.35
CA GLY A 109 -19.65 26.90 7.51
C GLY A 109 -18.38 27.43 8.20
N VAL A 110 -17.27 27.47 7.47
CA VAL A 110 -15.99 28.03 7.89
C VAL A 110 -15.83 29.43 7.27
N LEU A 111 -15.30 30.37 8.06
CA LEU A 111 -15.01 31.74 7.65
C LEU A 111 -13.49 31.92 7.68
N ILE A 112 -12.95 32.48 6.60
CA ILE A 112 -11.54 32.88 6.52
C ILE A 112 -11.51 34.40 6.43
N SER A 113 -10.78 35.06 7.33
CA SER A 113 -10.64 36.52 7.30
C SER A 113 -9.75 36.97 6.13
N GLY A 114 -9.75 38.27 5.83
CA GLY A 114 -8.81 38.86 4.85
C GLY A 114 -7.33 38.73 5.21
N THR A 115 -7.01 38.24 6.41
CA THR A 115 -5.64 37.94 6.87
C THR A 115 -5.41 36.43 7.04
N GLY A 116 -6.30 35.59 6.51
CA GLY A 116 -6.20 34.12 6.60
C GLY A 116 -6.64 33.51 7.93
N LYS A 117 -7.23 34.27 8.86
CA LYS A 117 -7.67 33.72 10.16
C LYS A 117 -8.93 32.87 9.97
N VAL A 118 -8.89 31.62 10.41
CA VAL A 118 -10.01 30.67 10.32
C VAL A 118 -10.92 30.78 11.54
N THR A 119 -12.23 30.89 11.31
CA THR A 119 -13.29 30.80 12.34
C THR A 119 -14.49 30.00 11.82
N LEU A 120 -15.42 29.63 12.69
CA LEU A 120 -16.67 28.97 12.31
C LEU A 120 -17.80 29.99 12.27
N LYS A 121 -18.70 29.88 11.28
CA LYS A 121 -19.81 30.81 11.07
C LYS A 121 -20.88 30.71 12.17
N ASP A 122 -21.15 29.49 12.65
CA ASP A 122 -22.11 29.18 13.71
C ASP A 122 -21.64 27.95 14.52
N PRO A 123 -20.62 28.07 15.39
CA PRO A 123 -20.13 26.94 16.17
C PRO A 123 -21.20 26.45 17.15
N LYS A 124 -21.51 25.15 17.11
CA LYS A 124 -22.40 24.52 18.10
C LYS A 124 -21.69 24.45 19.45
N PRO A 125 -22.35 24.80 20.58
CA PRO A 125 -21.75 24.70 21.92
C PRO A 125 -21.24 23.31 22.26
N GLU A 126 -21.85 22.27 21.71
CA GLU A 126 -21.41 20.87 21.87
C GLU A 126 -20.02 20.63 21.26
N GLY A 127 -19.64 21.37 20.21
CA GLY A 127 -18.33 21.28 19.55
C GLY A 127 -17.19 21.95 20.32
N ASP A 128 -17.49 22.67 21.41
CA ASP A 128 -16.50 23.25 22.33
C ASP A 128 -16.29 22.39 23.58
N LYS A 129 -17.01 21.28 23.70
CA LYS A 129 -16.74 20.28 24.73
C LYS A 129 -15.46 19.52 24.38
N PRO A 130 -14.57 19.25 25.35
CA PRO A 130 -13.42 18.39 25.12
C PRO A 130 -13.87 17.03 24.59
N ILE A 131 -13.09 16.48 23.65
CA ILE A 131 -13.27 15.11 23.18
C ILE A 131 -13.03 14.19 24.38
N GLU A 132 -13.98 13.31 24.66
CA GLU A 132 -13.83 12.27 25.68
C GLU A 132 -13.16 11.06 25.05
N ILE A 133 -12.01 10.64 25.59
CA ILE A 133 -11.32 9.41 25.18
C ILE A 133 -11.88 8.17 25.90
N ALA A 134 -12.63 8.38 26.98
CA ALA A 134 -13.46 7.41 27.69
C ALA A 134 -14.56 8.15 28.46
N PRO A 135 -15.66 7.50 28.90
CA PRO A 135 -16.75 8.17 29.62
C PRO A 135 -16.25 8.98 30.83
N GLY A 136 -16.39 10.30 30.79
CA GLY A 136 -15.93 11.21 31.84
C GLY A 136 -14.42 11.46 31.88
N MET A 137 -13.66 11.01 30.88
CA MET A 137 -12.22 11.25 30.73
C MET A 137 -11.95 12.08 29.47
N PRO A 138 -11.68 13.40 29.61
CA PRO A 138 -11.33 14.24 28.47
C PRO A 138 -9.93 13.91 27.92
N ALA A 139 -9.72 14.15 26.63
CA ALA A 139 -8.42 14.06 25.98
C ALA A 139 -7.36 14.90 26.74
N PRO A 140 -6.10 14.42 26.85
CA PRO A 140 -5.07 15.08 27.66
C PRO A 140 -4.76 16.53 27.26
N ASP A 141 -5.02 16.89 26.00
CA ASP A 141 -4.78 18.22 25.42
C ASP A 141 -6.01 19.14 25.42
N GLY A 142 -7.17 18.62 25.85
CA GLY A 142 -8.45 19.33 25.80
C GLY A 142 -8.86 19.72 24.38
N ALA A 143 -8.49 18.93 23.36
CA ALA A 143 -8.94 19.13 21.99
C ALA A 143 -10.47 19.12 21.90
N THR A 144 -11.04 20.01 21.09
CA THR A 144 -12.49 20.08 20.83
C THR A 144 -12.75 19.90 19.34
N PRO A 145 -13.90 19.34 18.93
CA PRO A 145 -14.24 19.19 17.51
C PRO A 145 -14.13 20.51 16.71
N ASN A 146 -14.54 21.64 17.31
CA ASN A 146 -14.42 22.96 16.66
C ASN A 146 -12.95 23.36 16.45
N ARG A 147 -12.07 23.11 17.44
CA ARG A 147 -10.63 23.42 17.33
C ARG A 147 -9.93 22.53 16.30
N ILE A 148 -10.27 21.24 16.23
CA ILE A 148 -9.73 20.33 15.21
C ILE A 148 -10.16 20.78 13.81
N LYS A 149 -11.44 21.13 13.63
CA LYS A 149 -11.92 21.62 12.34
C LYS A 149 -11.19 22.90 11.94
N ILE A 150 -11.01 23.87 12.85
CA ILE A 150 -10.26 25.10 12.58
C ILE A 150 -8.82 24.78 12.18
N ALA A 151 -8.11 23.96 12.98
CA ALA A 151 -6.72 23.59 12.72
C ALA A 151 -6.54 22.87 11.37
N ALA A 152 -7.48 22.01 10.97
CA ALA A 152 -7.45 21.34 9.67
C ALA A 152 -7.52 22.32 8.49
N TRP A 153 -8.35 23.37 8.60
CA TRP A 153 -8.41 24.43 7.58
C TRP A 153 -7.19 25.34 7.61
N GLU A 154 -6.66 25.67 8.80
CA GLU A 154 -5.41 26.44 8.95
C GLU A 154 -4.24 25.69 8.30
N ALA A 155 -4.12 24.38 8.52
CA ALA A 155 -3.10 23.54 7.91
C ALA A 155 -3.21 23.52 6.38
N ARG A 156 -4.43 23.43 5.82
CA ARG A 156 -4.65 23.50 4.35
C ARG A 156 -4.19 24.85 3.77
N ILE A 157 -4.44 25.96 4.46
CA ILE A 157 -3.94 27.28 4.04
C ILE A 157 -2.42 27.32 4.13
N GLU A 158 -1.83 26.82 5.22
CA GLU A 158 -0.39 26.80 5.43
C GLU A 158 0.35 26.03 4.32
N VAL A 159 -0.17 24.88 3.89
CA VAL A 159 0.38 24.10 2.77
C VAL A 159 0.48 24.95 1.49
N ILE A 160 -0.58 25.68 1.14
CA ILE A 160 -0.59 26.54 -0.06
C ILE A 160 0.40 27.71 0.09
N LEU A 161 0.51 28.30 1.27
CA LEU A 161 1.43 29.41 1.53
C LEU A 161 2.89 28.98 1.54
N VAL A 162 3.19 27.79 2.07
CA VAL A 162 4.52 27.17 1.99
C VAL A 162 4.87 26.94 0.52
N LYS A 163 3.97 26.31 -0.26
CA LYS A 163 4.12 26.09 -1.69
C LYS A 163 4.46 27.40 -2.44
N ALA A 164 3.66 28.45 -2.25
CA ALA A 164 3.90 29.74 -2.89
C ALA A 164 5.22 30.39 -2.44
N THR A 165 5.60 30.24 -1.16
CA THR A 165 6.89 30.73 -0.66
C THR A 165 8.05 30.02 -1.32
N ASP A 166 7.92 28.71 -1.54
CA ASP A 166 8.98 27.90 -2.14
C ASP A 166 9.20 28.27 -3.60
N ILE A 167 8.11 28.45 -4.36
CA ILE A 167 8.14 28.94 -5.74
C ILE A 167 8.81 30.32 -5.81
N ASP A 168 8.46 31.27 -4.93
CA ASP A 168 9.07 32.61 -4.92
C ASP A 168 10.59 32.57 -4.66
N ILE A 169 11.02 31.79 -3.67
CA ILE A 169 12.45 31.60 -3.34
C ILE A 169 13.19 30.96 -4.51
N SER A 170 12.60 29.93 -5.12
CA SER A 170 13.23 29.15 -6.18
C SER A 170 13.27 29.92 -7.50
N ALA A 171 12.20 30.63 -7.86
CA ALA A 171 12.20 31.56 -8.99
C ALA A 171 13.24 32.68 -8.81
N ALA A 172 13.34 33.28 -7.61
CA ALA A 172 14.37 34.28 -7.34
C ALA A 172 15.79 33.71 -7.46
N THR A 173 15.99 32.45 -7.08
CA THR A 173 17.28 31.75 -7.20
C THR A 173 17.63 31.44 -8.65
N ALA A 174 16.68 30.89 -9.42
CA ALA A 174 16.83 30.60 -10.85
C ALA A 174 17.08 31.88 -11.66
N LEU A 175 16.39 32.99 -11.34
CA LEU A 175 16.64 34.29 -11.98
C LEU A 175 18.05 34.81 -11.69
N ARG A 176 18.52 34.76 -10.44
CA ARG A 176 19.89 35.14 -10.09
C ARG A 176 20.94 34.29 -10.80
N ARG A 177 20.68 32.98 -10.90
CA ARG A 177 21.53 32.06 -11.66
C ARG A 177 21.57 32.44 -13.14
N ASN A 178 20.43 32.75 -13.73
CA ASN A 178 20.33 33.17 -15.13
C ASN A 178 21.06 34.48 -15.40
N THR A 179 21.07 35.44 -14.47
CA THR A 179 21.83 36.70 -14.64
C THR A 179 23.36 36.57 -14.46
N GLY A 180 23.86 35.41 -14.02
CA GLY A 180 25.29 35.21 -13.74
C GLY A 180 25.86 36.18 -12.69
N GLU A 181 27.17 36.43 -12.72
CA GLU A 181 27.84 37.38 -11.81
C GLU A 181 27.76 38.85 -12.27
N GLY A 182 27.32 39.11 -13.51
CA GLY A 182 27.12 40.44 -14.07
C GLY A 182 28.40 41.29 -14.23
N GLY A 183 28.54 41.96 -15.38
CA GLY A 183 29.47 43.08 -15.60
C GLY A 183 30.97 42.73 -15.75
N LYS A 184 31.51 41.72 -15.05
CA LYS A 184 32.94 41.32 -15.17
C LYS A 184 33.19 40.15 -16.13
N GLU A 185 32.17 39.33 -16.40
CA GLU A 185 32.30 38.10 -17.22
C GLU A 185 31.38 38.05 -18.46
N GLY A 186 30.70 39.15 -18.80
CA GLY A 186 29.77 39.19 -19.95
C GLY A 186 28.36 38.71 -19.62
N PHE A 187 27.55 38.48 -20.65
CA PHE A 187 26.22 37.85 -20.52
C PHE A 187 26.32 36.35 -20.29
N ASN A 188 25.33 35.77 -19.59
CA ASN A 188 25.34 34.36 -19.25
C ASN A 188 24.90 33.47 -20.43
N ASP A 189 25.77 32.54 -20.83
CA ASP A 189 25.51 31.57 -21.90
C ASP A 189 24.94 30.22 -21.41
N LYS A 190 24.75 30.05 -20.10
CA LYS A 190 24.21 28.85 -19.46
C LYS A 190 23.05 29.19 -18.54
N THR A 191 21.85 29.17 -19.12
CA THR A 191 20.60 29.44 -18.39
C THR A 191 19.79 28.19 -18.10
N VAL A 192 19.08 28.21 -16.98
CA VAL A 192 17.93 27.33 -16.70
C VAL A 192 16.67 27.91 -17.36
N LYS A 193 15.74 27.04 -17.72
CA LYS A 193 14.53 27.36 -18.50
C LYS A 193 13.23 27.23 -17.70
N SER A 194 13.29 26.69 -16.49
CA SER A 194 12.17 26.59 -15.55
C SER A 194 12.71 26.63 -14.12
N VAL A 195 11.82 26.84 -13.16
CA VAL A 195 12.09 26.70 -11.73
C VAL A 195 12.47 25.25 -11.44
N ASP A 196 11.71 24.29 -11.95
CA ASP A 196 11.97 22.85 -11.81
C ASP A 196 13.35 22.44 -12.31
N GLN A 197 13.78 22.97 -13.47
CA GLN A 197 15.10 22.64 -14.01
C GLN A 197 16.22 23.14 -13.09
N ASP A 198 16.07 24.33 -12.50
CA ASP A 198 17.05 24.84 -11.54
C ASP A 198 17.09 23.99 -10.29
N GLU A 199 15.91 23.69 -9.75
CA GLU A 199 15.72 22.90 -8.55
C GLU A 199 16.27 21.48 -8.71
N ALA A 200 15.91 20.78 -9.79
CA ALA A 200 16.39 19.43 -10.07
C ALA A 200 17.92 19.39 -10.17
N GLN A 201 18.52 20.35 -10.89
CA GLN A 201 19.98 20.43 -11.02
C GLN A 201 20.69 20.77 -9.72
N ARG A 202 20.11 21.62 -8.87
CA ARG A 202 20.68 21.93 -7.54
C ARG A 202 20.56 20.72 -6.62
N SER A 203 19.41 20.07 -6.58
CA SER A 203 19.18 18.85 -5.80
C SER A 203 20.10 17.72 -6.24
N ALA A 204 20.22 17.45 -7.54
CA ALA A 204 21.15 16.46 -8.10
C ALA A 204 22.59 16.72 -7.65
N LYS A 205 23.07 17.97 -7.75
CA LYS A 205 24.41 18.34 -7.29
C LYS A 205 24.63 18.13 -5.79
N LEU A 206 23.62 18.45 -4.97
CA LEU A 206 23.71 18.25 -3.51
C LEU A 206 23.67 16.76 -3.16
N LEU A 207 22.84 15.98 -3.84
CA LEU A 207 22.77 14.53 -3.67
C LEU A 207 24.05 13.84 -4.15
N GLU A 208 24.57 14.17 -5.33
CA GLU A 208 25.88 13.65 -5.79
C GLU A 208 27.02 14.01 -4.83
N LYS A 209 27.00 15.23 -4.30
CA LYS A 209 27.98 15.66 -3.30
C LYS A 209 27.89 14.77 -2.06
N TYR A 210 26.68 14.48 -1.62
CA TYR A 210 26.42 13.59 -0.48
C TYR A 210 26.85 12.14 -0.76
N GLU A 211 26.49 11.58 -1.93
CA GLU A 211 26.89 10.23 -2.39
C GLU A 211 28.41 10.05 -2.43
N LYS A 212 29.16 11.11 -2.78
CA LYS A 212 30.64 11.10 -2.77
C LYS A 212 31.23 11.18 -1.36
N GLY A 213 30.41 11.13 -0.31
CA GLY A 213 30.80 11.22 1.11
C GLY A 213 31.12 12.64 1.59
N GLU A 214 30.78 13.68 0.82
CA GLU A 214 31.01 15.06 1.25
C GLU A 214 29.86 15.56 2.15
N LYS A 215 30.23 16.22 3.25
CA LYS A 215 29.22 16.77 4.18
C LYS A 215 28.45 17.94 3.56
N LEU A 216 27.13 17.84 3.60
CA LEU A 216 26.25 18.98 3.35
C LEU A 216 26.26 19.93 4.53
N THR A 217 26.40 21.23 4.25
CA THR A 217 26.23 22.25 5.29
C THR A 217 24.77 22.29 5.78
N PRO A 218 24.47 22.80 6.98
CA PRO A 218 23.09 22.91 7.46
C PRO A 218 22.17 23.69 6.52
N ALA A 219 22.70 24.69 5.81
CA ALA A 219 21.96 25.46 4.80
C ALA A 219 21.66 24.61 3.56
N GLN A 220 22.66 23.87 3.05
CA GLN A 220 22.50 22.97 1.91
C GLN A 220 21.52 21.83 2.20
N LEU A 221 21.60 21.21 3.38
CA LEU A 221 20.67 20.15 3.76
C LEU A 221 19.24 20.68 3.89
N LYS A 222 19.06 21.88 4.46
CA LYS A 222 17.75 22.53 4.54
C LYS A 222 17.19 22.89 3.16
N GLU A 223 18.05 23.34 2.25
CA GLU A 223 17.67 23.64 0.88
C GLU A 223 17.25 22.37 0.13
N LEU A 224 18.05 21.30 0.23
CA LEU A 224 17.76 20.01 -0.39
C LEU A 224 16.44 19.43 0.10
N GLU A 225 16.23 19.37 1.42
CA GLU A 225 15.00 18.85 2.00
C GLU A 225 13.76 19.64 1.56
N ARG A 226 13.82 20.97 1.58
CA ARG A 226 12.74 21.85 1.09
C ARG A 226 12.42 21.61 -0.37
N VAL A 227 13.44 21.60 -1.25
CA VAL A 227 13.24 21.46 -2.69
C VAL A 227 12.74 20.05 -3.05
N MET A 228 13.30 19.02 -2.44
CA MET A 228 12.88 17.63 -2.69
C MET A 228 11.44 17.40 -2.24
N SER A 229 11.08 17.82 -1.02
CA SER A 229 9.73 17.63 -0.48
C SER A 229 8.67 18.41 -1.25
N HIS A 230 8.97 19.65 -1.65
CA HIS A 230 8.04 20.44 -2.46
C HIS A 230 7.73 19.81 -3.83
N ASN A 231 8.72 19.13 -4.43
CA ASN A 231 8.64 18.60 -5.79
C ASN A 231 8.50 17.08 -5.87
N GLU A 232 8.28 16.39 -4.76
CA GLU A 232 8.38 14.93 -4.72
C GLU A 232 7.36 14.20 -5.60
N LYS A 233 6.25 14.88 -5.93
CA LYS A 233 5.20 14.40 -6.86
C LYS A 233 5.21 15.11 -8.21
N ASP A 234 6.19 15.96 -8.49
CA ASP A 234 6.29 16.69 -9.76
C ASP A 234 7.01 15.84 -10.83
N PRO A 235 6.30 15.38 -11.88
CA PRO A 235 6.90 14.51 -12.88
C PRO A 235 8.04 15.17 -13.69
N GLU A 236 7.99 16.49 -13.91
CA GLU A 236 9.03 17.21 -14.66
C GLU A 236 10.31 17.33 -13.83
N PHE A 237 10.22 17.83 -12.60
CA PHE A 237 11.33 17.87 -11.66
C PHE A 237 11.93 16.48 -11.47
N SER A 238 11.12 15.45 -11.18
CA SER A 238 11.62 14.11 -10.87
C SER A 238 12.33 13.47 -12.05
N ARG A 239 11.83 13.65 -13.29
CA ARG A 239 12.53 13.18 -14.49
C ARG A 239 13.86 13.89 -14.68
N MET A 240 13.92 15.21 -14.49
CA MET A 240 15.18 15.95 -14.62
C MET A 240 16.18 15.51 -13.55
N LEU A 241 15.74 15.39 -12.30
CA LEU A 241 16.54 14.92 -11.17
C LEU A 241 17.16 13.55 -11.45
N LEU A 242 16.33 12.57 -11.85
CA LEU A 242 16.79 11.20 -12.07
C LEU A 242 17.59 11.04 -13.38
N ASN A 243 17.38 11.88 -14.39
CA ASN A 243 18.25 11.92 -15.57
C ASN A 243 19.65 12.46 -15.23
N ASP A 244 19.74 13.44 -14.32
CA ASP A 244 21.02 14.01 -13.88
C ASP A 244 21.76 13.04 -12.94
N LEU A 245 21.05 12.42 -11.98
CA LEU A 245 21.64 11.44 -11.05
C LEU A 245 22.00 10.12 -11.76
N GLY A 246 21.09 9.61 -12.57
CA GLY A 246 21.14 8.26 -13.12
C GLY A 246 20.83 7.16 -12.10
N PRO A 247 20.43 5.98 -12.57
CA PRO A 247 19.95 4.89 -11.73
C PRO A 247 20.98 4.37 -10.72
N GLU A 248 22.26 4.31 -11.10
CA GLU A 248 23.33 3.81 -10.22
C GLU A 248 23.55 4.74 -9.01
N ALA A 249 23.58 6.06 -9.24
CA ALA A 249 23.73 7.01 -8.14
C ALA A 249 22.49 7.01 -7.24
N THR A 250 21.28 6.85 -7.79
CA THR A 250 20.05 6.69 -7.00
C THR A 250 20.12 5.50 -6.04
N LEU A 251 20.64 4.35 -6.49
CA LEU A 251 20.81 3.18 -5.63
C LEU A 251 21.85 3.43 -4.52
N ARG A 252 23.00 4.04 -4.85
CA ARG A 252 24.02 4.36 -3.84
C ARG A 252 23.52 5.36 -2.80
N LEU A 253 22.77 6.37 -3.23
CA LEU A 253 22.14 7.33 -2.34
C LEU A 253 21.23 6.67 -1.30
N GLN A 254 20.48 5.63 -1.68
CA GLN A 254 19.67 4.88 -0.73
C GLN A 254 20.53 4.21 0.35
N GLN A 255 21.64 3.58 -0.04
CA GLN A 255 22.56 2.92 0.91
C GLN A 255 23.18 3.93 1.89
N ASP A 256 23.55 5.12 1.40
CA ASP A 256 24.10 6.19 2.22
C ASP A 256 23.05 6.80 3.18
N LEU A 257 21.79 6.93 2.73
CA LEU A 257 20.68 7.43 3.55
C LEU A 257 20.30 6.42 4.65
N GLU A 258 20.29 5.11 4.35
CA GLU A 258 20.06 4.05 5.35
C GLU A 258 21.14 4.09 6.46
N SER A 259 22.40 4.31 6.09
CA SER A 259 23.54 4.34 7.03
C SER A 259 23.45 5.48 8.05
N GLU A 260 23.03 6.68 7.65
CA GLU A 260 22.86 7.82 8.56
C GLU A 260 21.65 7.65 9.50
N ARG A 261 20.63 6.88 9.10
CA ARG A 261 19.44 6.60 9.91
C ARG A 261 19.72 5.65 11.09
N ALA A 262 20.77 4.84 11.00
CA ALA A 262 21.18 3.94 12.09
C ALA A 262 21.68 4.68 13.35
N GLY A 263 21.87 6.01 13.28
CA GLY A 263 22.21 6.86 14.42
C GLY A 263 21.08 7.78 14.91
N ASP A 264 21.14 8.21 16.18
CA ASP A 264 20.22 9.22 16.77
C ASP A 264 20.67 10.66 16.47
N GLY A 265 21.05 10.93 15.23
CA GLY A 265 21.55 12.25 14.81
C GLY A 265 20.46 13.32 14.76
N ALA A 266 20.81 14.57 15.06
CA ALA A 266 19.89 15.72 15.05
C ALA A 266 19.27 16.07 13.68
N ASN A 267 19.69 15.40 12.59
CA ASN A 267 19.18 15.60 11.23
C ASN A 267 18.38 14.41 10.68
N LYS A 268 18.10 13.38 11.50
CA LYS A 268 17.43 12.14 11.08
C LYS A 268 16.12 12.39 10.32
N ASP A 269 15.28 13.29 10.83
CA ASP A 269 13.99 13.61 10.19
C ASP A 269 14.15 14.23 8.80
N LYS A 270 15.21 15.02 8.57
CA LYS A 270 15.49 15.60 7.25
C LYS A 270 15.96 14.56 6.26
N TYR A 271 16.80 13.62 6.69
CA TYR A 271 17.22 12.52 5.82
C TYR A 271 16.06 11.58 5.49
N ASN A 272 15.18 11.30 6.45
CA ASN A 272 13.94 10.56 6.19
C ASN A 272 13.05 11.30 5.17
N SER A 273 12.89 12.62 5.32
CA SER A 273 12.16 13.46 4.36
C SER A 273 12.78 13.37 2.96
N ILE A 274 14.09 13.53 2.84
CA ILE A 274 14.80 13.41 1.54
C ILE A 274 14.64 12.02 0.92
N GLN A 275 14.69 10.96 1.73
CA GLN A 275 14.53 9.58 1.28
C GLN A 275 13.12 9.31 0.76
N ASN A 276 12.09 9.74 1.51
CA ASN A 276 10.69 9.68 1.07
C ASN A 276 10.49 10.45 -0.24
N SER A 277 11.00 11.69 -0.33
CA SER A 277 10.89 12.49 -1.55
C SER A 277 11.67 11.92 -2.74
N LEU A 278 12.80 11.24 -2.51
CA LEU A 278 13.53 10.53 -3.55
C LEU A 278 12.74 9.32 -4.05
N ALA A 279 12.12 8.55 -3.15
CA ALA A 279 11.26 7.42 -3.50
C ALA A 279 10.03 7.88 -4.32
N ASN A 280 9.38 8.97 -3.88
CA ASN A 280 8.28 9.60 -4.60
C ASN A 280 8.71 10.12 -5.98
N SER A 281 9.93 10.67 -6.09
CA SER A 281 10.47 11.09 -7.39
C SER A 281 10.68 9.92 -8.35
N VAL A 282 11.07 8.74 -7.87
CA VAL A 282 11.12 7.54 -8.72
C VAL A 282 9.73 7.21 -9.28
N GLY A 283 8.70 7.23 -8.44
CA GLY A 283 7.31 7.05 -8.84
C GLY A 283 6.84 8.09 -9.87
N ALA A 284 6.97 9.37 -9.54
CA ALA A 284 6.52 10.50 -10.37
C ALA A 284 7.23 10.53 -11.75
N ALA A 285 8.52 10.23 -11.80
CA ALA A 285 9.26 10.18 -13.06
C ALA A 285 8.78 9.01 -13.96
N ASN A 286 8.49 7.86 -13.36
CA ASN A 286 7.99 6.67 -14.05
C ASN A 286 6.53 6.82 -14.53
N GLN A 287 5.81 7.89 -14.20
CA GLN A 287 4.52 8.18 -14.85
C GLN A 287 4.69 8.41 -16.36
N ASP A 288 5.86 8.90 -16.81
CA ASP A 288 6.20 8.94 -18.23
C ASP A 288 6.67 7.56 -18.73
N LYS A 289 5.94 7.01 -19.70
CA LYS A 289 6.20 5.67 -20.23
C LYS A 289 7.60 5.51 -20.84
N LYS A 290 8.13 6.53 -21.51
CA LYS A 290 9.46 6.43 -22.14
C LYS A 290 10.57 6.43 -21.11
N PHE A 291 10.44 7.28 -20.08
CA PHE A 291 11.31 7.25 -18.93
C PHE A 291 11.24 5.89 -18.24
N SER A 292 10.03 5.37 -17.98
CA SER A 292 9.86 4.08 -17.31
C SER A 292 10.45 2.91 -18.10
N GLU A 293 10.22 2.84 -19.41
CA GLU A 293 10.83 1.82 -20.27
C GLU A 293 12.37 1.83 -20.23
N GLN A 294 12.98 3.01 -20.11
CA GLN A 294 14.43 3.14 -19.99
C GLN A 294 14.89 2.78 -18.58
N TRP A 295 14.19 3.25 -17.56
CA TRP A 295 14.46 2.95 -16.15
C TRP A 295 14.43 1.43 -15.88
N LEU A 296 13.39 0.72 -16.35
CA LEU A 296 13.30 -0.74 -16.23
C LEU A 296 14.50 -1.44 -16.90
N LYS A 297 14.89 -1.02 -18.12
CA LYS A 297 16.07 -1.59 -18.81
C LYS A 297 17.39 -1.36 -18.08
N ASP A 298 17.50 -0.25 -17.35
CA ASP A 298 18.72 0.02 -16.58
C ASP A 298 18.68 -0.72 -15.24
N MET A 299 17.51 -0.88 -14.63
CA MET A 299 17.30 -1.76 -13.48
C MET A 299 17.53 -3.24 -13.81
N GLU A 300 17.16 -3.72 -14.99
CA GLU A 300 17.49 -5.10 -15.40
C GLU A 300 19.01 -5.37 -15.38
N LYS A 301 19.84 -4.35 -15.65
CA LYS A 301 21.31 -4.47 -15.64
C LYS A 301 21.93 -4.25 -14.27
N LEU A 302 21.34 -3.39 -13.45
CA LEU A 302 21.89 -2.94 -12.16
C LEU A 302 21.30 -3.71 -10.98
N GLY A 303 20.05 -4.14 -11.09
CA GLY A 303 19.26 -4.73 -10.02
C GLY A 303 19.83 -6.06 -9.51
N THR A 304 20.55 -6.81 -10.34
CA THR A 304 21.23 -8.06 -9.96
C THR A 304 22.71 -7.86 -9.65
N LYS A 305 23.18 -6.62 -9.47
CA LYS A 305 24.57 -6.29 -9.13
C LYS A 305 24.63 -5.69 -7.73
N ARG A 306 25.76 -5.92 -7.05
CA ARG A 306 26.13 -5.25 -5.80
C ARG A 306 26.98 -4.01 -6.12
N ALA A 307 27.14 -3.12 -5.15
CA ALA A 307 28.06 -2.00 -5.29
C ALA A 307 29.51 -2.48 -5.50
N ASP A 308 30.30 -1.72 -6.25
CA ASP A 308 31.68 -2.10 -6.56
C ASP A 308 32.52 -2.27 -5.28
N GLY A 309 33.07 -3.47 -5.10
CA GLY A 309 33.90 -3.81 -3.94
C GLY A 309 33.12 -4.23 -2.69
N ASP A 310 31.79 -4.19 -2.74
CA ASP A 310 30.92 -4.69 -1.68
C ASP A 310 30.38 -6.09 -2.03
N TYR A 311 31.22 -7.09 -1.76
CA TYR A 311 30.90 -8.49 -2.09
C TYR A 311 29.84 -9.09 -1.19
N ASP A 312 29.53 -8.48 -0.05
CA ASP A 312 28.57 -8.97 0.95
C ASP A 312 27.30 -8.09 1.03
N GLY A 313 27.27 -6.95 0.34
CA GLY A 313 26.15 -6.00 0.36
C GLY A 313 24.94 -6.37 -0.48
N ASP A 314 23.93 -5.51 -0.40
CA ASP A 314 22.65 -5.70 -1.07
C ASP A 314 22.77 -5.57 -2.59
N TYR A 315 21.99 -6.39 -3.30
CA TYR A 315 21.80 -6.23 -4.73
C TYR A 315 20.98 -4.95 -5.04
N GLY A 316 21.14 -4.43 -6.25
CA GLY A 316 20.45 -3.21 -6.69
C GLY A 316 18.93 -3.28 -6.53
N TYR A 317 18.30 -4.44 -6.76
CA TYR A 317 16.86 -4.60 -6.54
C TYR A 317 16.49 -4.55 -5.06
N GLN A 318 17.27 -5.18 -4.17
CA GLN A 318 17.07 -5.08 -2.71
C GLN A 318 17.24 -3.64 -2.20
N THR A 319 18.20 -2.91 -2.79
CA THR A 319 18.40 -1.48 -2.49
C THR A 319 17.22 -0.66 -3.00
N LEU A 320 16.75 -0.91 -4.23
CA LEU A 320 15.62 -0.20 -4.82
C LEU A 320 14.33 -0.40 -4.02
N THR A 321 14.00 -1.64 -3.64
CA THR A 321 12.78 -1.90 -2.86
C THR A 321 12.86 -1.28 -1.47
N GLY A 322 14.05 -1.25 -0.86
CA GLY A 322 14.32 -0.49 0.36
C GLY A 322 13.98 0.99 0.21
N LEU A 323 14.35 1.63 -0.92
CA LEU A 323 13.99 3.01 -1.22
C LEU A 323 12.47 3.17 -1.43
N LEU A 324 11.87 2.34 -2.29
CA LEU A 324 10.47 2.48 -2.69
C LEU A 324 9.48 2.31 -1.53
N LYS A 325 9.81 1.50 -0.52
CA LYS A 325 9.03 1.40 0.72
C LYS A 325 8.90 2.71 1.49
N HIS A 326 9.74 3.70 1.21
CA HIS A 326 9.67 5.01 1.83
C HIS A 326 8.75 5.98 1.12
N GLY A 327 8.33 5.71 -0.12
CA GLY A 327 7.42 6.61 -0.85
C GLY A 327 5.95 6.27 -0.63
N ASP A 328 5.10 7.04 -1.29
CA ASP A 328 3.66 6.82 -1.35
C ASP A 328 3.38 5.74 -2.39
N ALA A 329 3.40 4.47 -1.97
CA ALA A 329 3.36 3.32 -2.87
C ALA A 329 2.10 3.27 -3.76
N ALA A 330 0.95 3.75 -3.27
CA ALA A 330 -0.28 3.88 -4.04
C ALA A 330 -0.17 4.84 -5.26
N ASP A 331 0.78 5.77 -5.26
CA ASP A 331 1.01 6.71 -6.37
C ASP A 331 1.97 6.14 -7.44
N TYR A 332 2.53 4.95 -7.22
CA TYR A 332 3.43 4.32 -8.18
C TYR A 332 2.68 3.78 -9.40
N PRO A 333 3.18 4.05 -10.62
CA PRO A 333 2.45 3.65 -11.82
C PRO A 333 2.48 2.12 -11.99
N PRO A 334 1.35 1.49 -12.37
CA PRO A 334 1.23 0.02 -12.45
C PRO A 334 2.29 -0.65 -13.32
N HIS A 335 2.67 0.00 -14.42
CA HIS A 335 3.67 -0.56 -15.35
C HIS A 335 5.09 -0.59 -14.77
N MET A 336 5.41 0.31 -13.83
CA MET A 336 6.67 0.30 -13.09
C MET A 336 6.67 -0.84 -12.06
N THR A 337 5.64 -0.91 -11.22
CA THR A 337 5.57 -1.91 -10.14
C THR A 337 5.51 -3.32 -10.70
N MET A 338 4.59 -3.59 -11.65
CA MET A 338 4.49 -4.90 -12.31
C MET A 338 5.76 -5.25 -13.10
N GLY A 339 6.38 -4.28 -13.79
CA GLY A 339 7.57 -4.48 -14.59
C GLY A 339 8.79 -4.85 -13.73
N LEU A 340 9.02 -4.10 -12.64
CA LEU A 340 10.11 -4.39 -11.70
C LEU A 340 9.93 -5.76 -11.04
N THR A 341 8.72 -6.11 -10.59
CA THR A 341 8.45 -7.43 -9.99
C THR A 341 8.71 -8.56 -10.98
N ASP A 342 8.28 -8.40 -12.24
CA ASP A 342 8.54 -9.39 -13.30
C ASP A 342 10.05 -9.54 -13.58
N ASP A 343 10.82 -8.44 -13.60
CA ASP A 343 12.27 -8.49 -13.79
C ASP A 343 12.99 -9.19 -12.61
N MET A 344 12.55 -8.94 -11.37
CA MET A 344 13.06 -9.61 -10.17
C MET A 344 12.77 -11.12 -10.19
N ILE A 345 11.55 -11.52 -10.56
CA ILE A 345 11.19 -12.93 -10.76
C ILE A 345 12.03 -13.54 -11.90
N ALA A 346 12.28 -12.81 -12.98
CA ALA A 346 13.11 -13.29 -14.08
C ALA A 346 14.59 -13.47 -13.68
N ALA A 347 15.11 -12.62 -12.79
CA ALA A 347 16.43 -12.76 -12.20
C ALA A 347 16.51 -13.99 -11.27
N GLU A 348 15.54 -14.16 -10.39
CA GLU A 348 15.43 -15.31 -9.48
C GLU A 348 15.31 -16.63 -10.24
N LYS A 349 14.49 -16.70 -11.30
CA LYS A 349 14.41 -17.89 -12.18
C LYS A 349 15.74 -18.29 -12.82
N LYS A 350 16.66 -17.34 -13.03
CA LYS A 350 18.01 -17.61 -13.57
C LYS A 350 19.00 -18.01 -12.47
N ASN A 351 18.81 -17.51 -11.26
CA ASN A 351 19.63 -17.81 -10.09
C ASN A 351 18.73 -17.88 -8.84
N PRO A 352 18.20 -19.07 -8.49
CA PRO A 352 17.20 -19.21 -7.42
C PRO A 352 17.63 -18.65 -6.06
N GLU A 353 18.93 -18.72 -5.75
CA GLU A 353 19.49 -18.25 -4.48
C GLU A 353 19.90 -16.78 -4.47
N ILE A 354 19.55 -15.99 -5.49
CA ILE A 354 20.05 -14.61 -5.63
C ILE A 354 19.57 -13.68 -4.50
N TRP A 355 18.44 -13.98 -3.85
CA TRP A 355 17.90 -13.18 -2.74
C TRP A 355 18.07 -13.82 -1.37
N SER A 356 18.59 -15.04 -1.29
CA SER A 356 18.90 -15.73 -0.03
C SER A 356 20.14 -15.12 0.63
N ASP A 357 20.20 -15.13 1.97
CA ASP A 357 21.38 -14.70 2.73
C ASP A 357 22.12 -15.93 3.28
N VAL A 358 23.43 -15.98 3.07
CA VAL A 358 24.29 -17.06 3.58
C VAL A 358 25.14 -16.52 4.72
N ARG A 359 24.87 -16.98 5.94
CA ARG A 359 25.60 -16.57 7.14
C ARG A 359 26.50 -17.68 7.67
N ARG A 360 27.72 -17.31 8.01
CA ARG A 360 28.66 -18.18 8.74
C ARG A 360 28.63 -17.85 10.22
N VAL A 361 28.35 -18.86 11.05
CA VAL A 361 28.32 -18.71 12.50
C VAL A 361 29.35 -19.66 13.12
N THR A 362 30.22 -19.13 13.99
CA THR A 362 31.21 -19.92 14.73
C THR A 362 30.55 -20.61 15.92
N VAL A 363 30.73 -21.92 16.07
CA VAL A 363 30.07 -22.70 17.13
C VAL A 363 30.52 -22.28 18.53
N GLY A 364 29.61 -21.68 19.29
CA GLY A 364 29.76 -21.33 20.70
C GLY A 364 28.54 -20.64 21.31
N ASN A 365 27.44 -21.39 21.52
CA ASN A 365 26.27 -21.02 22.35
C ASN A 365 25.32 -19.89 21.87
N GLU A 366 25.11 -19.69 20.57
CA GLU A 366 24.04 -18.78 20.10
C GLU A 366 22.98 -19.56 19.32
N ASP A 367 21.75 -19.60 19.86
CA ASP A 367 20.55 -19.95 19.10
C ASP A 367 20.27 -18.79 18.13
N VAL A 368 20.51 -19.01 16.85
CA VAL A 368 20.24 -18.00 15.82
C VAL A 368 18.74 -18.08 15.50
N GLY A 369 17.96 -17.13 16.04
CA GLY A 369 16.53 -17.02 15.72
C GLY A 369 16.27 -16.59 14.26
N PRO A 370 15.01 -16.61 13.81
CA PRO A 370 14.61 -16.12 12.48
C PRO A 370 15.11 -14.71 12.22
N GLN A 371 15.67 -14.47 11.04
CA GLN A 371 16.24 -13.18 10.63
C GLN A 371 15.27 -12.42 9.72
N THR A 372 15.49 -11.11 9.57
CA THR A 372 14.84 -10.31 8.53
C THR A 372 15.69 -10.36 7.26
N LEU A 373 15.09 -10.68 6.12
CA LEU A 373 15.73 -10.66 4.80
C LEU A 373 15.17 -9.54 3.93
N LYS A 374 15.98 -9.01 3.02
CA LYS A 374 15.53 -8.11 1.97
C LYS A 374 15.17 -8.95 0.75
N ASP A 375 13.91 -9.39 0.66
CA ASP A 375 13.41 -10.10 -0.52
C ASP A 375 12.75 -9.10 -1.47
N PRO A 376 13.37 -8.75 -2.61
CA PRO A 376 12.84 -7.71 -3.47
C PRO A 376 11.53 -8.12 -4.15
N VAL A 377 11.25 -9.42 -4.34
CA VAL A 377 9.98 -9.88 -4.91
C VAL A 377 8.86 -9.69 -3.89
N ASP A 378 9.07 -10.14 -2.65
CA ASP A 378 8.08 -9.96 -1.57
C ASP A 378 7.86 -8.47 -1.28
N ASP A 379 8.95 -7.70 -1.22
CA ASP A 379 8.90 -6.25 -1.00
C ASP A 379 8.09 -5.53 -2.06
N MET A 380 8.29 -5.85 -3.35
CA MET A 380 7.52 -5.24 -4.44
C MET A 380 6.06 -5.67 -4.45
N LEU A 381 5.74 -6.89 -4.01
CA LEU A 381 4.35 -7.33 -3.85
C LEU A 381 3.66 -6.52 -2.75
N GLY A 382 4.34 -6.25 -1.63
CA GLY A 382 3.83 -5.37 -0.57
C GLY A 382 3.73 -3.90 -0.99
N ILE A 383 4.66 -3.39 -1.82
CA ILE A 383 4.50 -2.06 -2.43
C ILE A 383 3.28 -2.04 -3.36
N MET A 384 3.06 -3.10 -4.14
CA MET A 384 1.96 -3.20 -5.09
C MET A 384 0.59 -3.31 -4.40
N SER A 385 0.52 -3.89 -3.19
CA SER A 385 -0.75 -4.06 -2.47
C SER A 385 -1.39 -2.73 -2.04
N ASP A 386 -0.64 -1.64 -2.00
CA ASP A 386 -1.18 -0.30 -1.72
C ASP A 386 -2.05 0.24 -2.88
N ASP A 387 -1.97 -0.37 -4.07
CA ASP A 387 -2.87 -0.16 -5.22
C ASP A 387 -3.63 -1.48 -5.56
N PRO A 388 -4.82 -1.71 -4.97
CA PRO A 388 -5.57 -2.95 -5.12
C PRO A 388 -5.95 -3.30 -6.57
N ASP A 389 -6.18 -2.29 -7.43
CA ASP A 389 -6.46 -2.51 -8.85
C ASP A 389 -5.24 -3.12 -9.55
N THR A 390 -4.04 -2.64 -9.23
CA THR A 390 -2.79 -3.20 -9.76
C THR A 390 -2.52 -4.59 -9.21
N ALA A 391 -2.71 -4.82 -7.90
CA ALA A 391 -2.55 -6.14 -7.30
C ALA A 391 -3.50 -7.17 -7.94
N THR A 392 -4.78 -6.81 -8.07
CA THR A 392 -5.82 -7.62 -8.73
C THR A 392 -5.40 -7.97 -10.16
N LYS A 393 -5.01 -6.96 -10.95
CA LYS A 393 -4.58 -7.16 -12.33
C LYS A 393 -3.31 -7.99 -12.46
N TYR A 394 -2.36 -7.86 -11.52
CA TYR A 394 -1.09 -8.60 -11.55
C TYR A 394 -1.29 -10.09 -11.28
N LEU A 395 -2.19 -10.41 -10.34
CA LEU A 395 -2.47 -11.76 -9.89
C LEU A 395 -3.64 -12.43 -10.63
N ASP A 396 -4.51 -11.71 -11.35
CA ASP A 396 -5.65 -12.31 -12.06
C ASP A 396 -5.21 -13.43 -13.01
N PRO A 397 -5.61 -14.69 -12.77
CA PRO A 397 -5.20 -15.81 -13.60
C PRO A 397 -5.69 -15.71 -15.06
N ALA A 398 -6.72 -14.90 -15.34
CA ALA A 398 -7.17 -14.60 -16.70
C ALA A 398 -6.37 -13.45 -17.36
N GLY A 399 -5.59 -12.71 -16.58
CA GLY A 399 -4.73 -11.61 -17.03
C GLY A 399 -3.45 -12.08 -17.72
N ASP A 400 -2.71 -11.12 -18.30
CA ASP A 400 -1.44 -11.39 -18.97
C ASP A 400 -0.41 -11.95 -17.98
N LYS A 401 0.01 -13.21 -18.18
CA LYS A 401 0.91 -14.00 -17.32
C LYS A 401 0.44 -14.23 -15.88
N GLY A 402 -0.77 -13.84 -15.47
CA GLY A 402 -1.22 -13.97 -14.08
C GLY A 402 -1.18 -15.40 -13.55
N GLU A 403 -1.66 -16.37 -14.34
CA GLU A 403 -1.59 -17.80 -13.99
C GLU A 403 -0.15 -18.33 -13.86
N GLU A 404 0.80 -17.82 -14.65
CA GLU A 404 2.22 -18.17 -14.51
C GLU A 404 2.80 -17.60 -13.22
N ARG A 405 2.48 -16.35 -12.89
CA ARG A 405 2.93 -15.67 -11.66
C ARG A 405 2.39 -16.35 -10.42
N MET A 406 1.09 -16.63 -10.36
CA MET A 406 0.50 -17.32 -9.21
C MET A 406 1.15 -18.69 -9.00
N LYS A 407 1.28 -19.51 -10.05
CA LYS A 407 1.99 -20.81 -9.95
C LYS A 407 3.43 -20.65 -9.48
N TYR A 408 4.10 -19.59 -9.93
CA TYR A 408 5.46 -19.34 -9.49
C TYR A 408 5.51 -19.03 -8.00
N LEU A 409 4.73 -18.04 -7.53
CA LEU A 409 4.73 -17.55 -6.16
C LEU A 409 4.25 -18.61 -5.14
N PHE A 410 3.27 -19.45 -5.50
CA PHE A 410 2.77 -20.51 -4.62
C PHE A 410 3.61 -21.80 -4.65
N ASP A 411 4.00 -22.28 -5.84
CA ASP A 411 4.49 -23.68 -5.98
C ASP A 411 5.95 -23.81 -6.43
N LYS A 412 6.52 -22.80 -7.08
CA LYS A 412 7.84 -22.92 -7.75
C LYS A 412 8.92 -22.06 -7.13
N ARG A 413 8.53 -20.97 -6.47
CA ARG A 413 9.45 -20.06 -5.82
C ARG A 413 9.99 -20.74 -4.57
N ASP A 414 11.30 -20.88 -4.53
CA ASP A 414 11.99 -21.17 -3.27
C ASP A 414 12.09 -19.85 -2.52
N TRP A 415 11.29 -19.71 -1.46
CA TRP A 415 11.18 -18.43 -0.77
C TRP A 415 12.44 -18.20 0.06
N PRO A 416 13.06 -17.00 0.00
CA PRO A 416 14.36 -16.78 0.61
C PRO A 416 14.42 -17.17 2.09
N ASP A 417 15.47 -17.90 2.44
CA ASP A 417 15.80 -18.28 3.81
C ASP A 417 17.18 -17.76 4.23
N THR A 418 17.48 -17.91 5.51
CA THR A 418 18.83 -17.69 6.02
C THR A 418 19.54 -19.03 6.13
N GLU A 419 20.55 -19.23 5.30
CA GLU A 419 21.43 -20.40 5.38
C GLU A 419 22.48 -20.17 6.49
N ILE A 420 22.53 -21.07 7.48
CA ILE A 420 23.53 -21.05 8.55
C ILE A 420 24.56 -22.14 8.32
N GLN A 421 25.77 -21.73 7.98
CA GLN A 421 26.93 -22.61 7.89
C GLN A 421 27.65 -22.68 9.25
N LYS A 422 27.71 -23.90 9.82
CA LYS A 422 28.41 -24.16 11.08
C LYS A 422 29.90 -24.39 10.82
N GLU A 423 30.75 -23.46 11.24
CA GLU A 423 32.20 -23.70 11.26
C GLU A 423 32.62 -24.37 12.58
N THR A 424 33.03 -25.63 12.51
CA THR A 424 33.66 -26.34 13.64
C THR A 424 35.14 -25.97 13.76
N VAL A 425 35.58 -25.48 14.93
CA VAL A 425 36.98 -25.05 15.20
C VAL A 425 38.02 -26.20 15.11
N ARG A 426 37.59 -27.44 14.86
CA ARG A 426 38.48 -28.58 14.66
C ARG A 426 38.00 -29.44 13.49
N GLN A 427 38.84 -29.47 12.45
CA GLN A 427 38.80 -30.31 11.26
C GLN A 427 37.75 -29.99 10.21
N ASP A 428 38.22 -30.13 8.96
CA ASP A 428 37.67 -29.85 7.62
C ASP A 428 36.26 -30.37 7.28
N ASP A 429 35.42 -30.70 8.27
CA ASP A 429 34.00 -31.01 8.10
C ASP A 429 33.16 -29.73 8.27
N VAL A 430 32.75 -29.15 7.14
CA VAL A 430 31.60 -28.23 7.10
C VAL A 430 30.36 -29.12 7.25
N GLY A 431 29.63 -29.00 8.36
CA GLY A 431 28.35 -29.70 8.52
C GLY A 431 27.32 -29.22 7.50
N GLU A 432 26.30 -30.04 7.21
CA GLU A 432 25.18 -29.63 6.35
C GLU A 432 24.60 -28.28 6.82
N PRO A 433 24.35 -27.34 5.90
CA PRO A 433 23.78 -26.05 6.24
C PRO A 433 22.41 -26.19 6.87
N ILE A 434 22.09 -25.29 7.80
CA ILE A 434 20.76 -25.20 8.42
C ILE A 434 20.03 -24.04 7.78
N HIS A 435 18.87 -24.32 7.18
CA HIS A 435 17.98 -23.31 6.63
C HIS A 435 17.00 -22.83 7.70
N ILE A 436 16.98 -21.51 7.94
CA ILE A 436 16.01 -20.87 8.85
C ILE A 436 15.16 -19.91 8.02
N GLU A 437 13.86 -20.16 8.00
CA GLU A 437 12.91 -19.28 7.31
C GLU A 437 12.95 -17.87 7.90
N ALA A 438 12.93 -16.86 7.03
CA ALA A 438 12.97 -15.47 7.43
C ALA A 438 11.68 -15.08 8.17
N LYS A 439 11.81 -14.24 9.21
CA LYS A 439 10.66 -13.75 9.98
C LYS A 439 9.67 -12.98 9.12
N ASN A 440 10.14 -12.27 8.11
CA ASN A 440 9.34 -11.44 7.22
C ASN A 440 9.04 -12.11 5.86
N ASN A 441 9.14 -13.43 5.77
CA ASN A 441 8.89 -14.14 4.51
C ASN A 441 7.40 -14.07 4.11
N ARG A 442 7.08 -13.87 2.83
CA ARG A 442 5.72 -13.83 2.27
C ARG A 442 4.80 -12.73 2.81
N VAL A 443 5.32 -11.70 3.48
CA VAL A 443 4.47 -10.65 4.05
C VAL A 443 3.85 -9.85 2.92
N GLY A 444 4.67 -9.32 2.00
CA GLY A 444 4.16 -8.53 0.88
C GLY A 444 3.34 -9.35 -0.11
N PHE A 445 3.61 -10.65 -0.25
CA PHE A 445 2.77 -11.54 -1.04
C PHE A 445 1.39 -11.79 -0.42
N ALA A 446 1.33 -11.98 0.90
CA ALA A 446 0.06 -12.11 1.60
C ALA A 446 -0.77 -10.83 1.49
N ASP A 447 -0.14 -9.68 1.64
CA ASP A 447 -0.75 -8.36 1.46
C ASP A 447 -1.25 -8.16 0.01
N ALA A 448 -0.46 -8.56 -0.99
CA ALA A 448 -0.89 -8.51 -2.39
C ALA A 448 -2.09 -9.41 -2.68
N ILE A 449 -2.18 -10.60 -2.06
CA ILE A 449 -3.35 -11.47 -2.18
C ILE A 449 -4.57 -10.79 -1.55
N GLU A 450 -4.43 -10.25 -0.34
CA GLU A 450 -5.53 -9.56 0.34
C GLU A 450 -6.06 -8.41 -0.52
N ALA A 451 -5.17 -7.56 -1.02
CA ALA A 451 -5.55 -6.44 -1.88
C ALA A 451 -6.21 -6.91 -3.19
N ALA A 452 -5.63 -7.92 -3.83
CA ALA A 452 -6.12 -8.45 -5.10
C ALA A 452 -7.47 -9.16 -4.99
N THR A 453 -7.82 -9.69 -3.83
CA THR A 453 -9.06 -10.46 -3.62
C THR A 453 -10.19 -9.61 -3.09
N THR A 454 -9.90 -8.58 -2.30
CA THR A 454 -10.90 -7.70 -1.67
C THR A 454 -11.14 -6.40 -2.45
N GLY A 455 -10.17 -5.99 -3.27
CA GLY A 455 -10.17 -4.69 -3.93
C GLY A 455 -9.86 -3.52 -3.00
N GLU A 456 -9.33 -3.77 -1.80
CA GLU A 456 -9.03 -2.77 -0.79
C GLU A 456 -7.58 -2.87 -0.32
N GLN A 457 -7.04 -1.83 0.33
CA GLN A 457 -5.68 -1.93 0.90
C GLN A 457 -5.62 -2.98 2.02
N PRO A 458 -4.51 -3.70 2.19
CA PRO A 458 -4.37 -4.72 3.23
C PRO A 458 -4.66 -4.18 4.63
N GLY A 459 -5.36 -4.97 5.45
CA GLY A 459 -5.79 -4.57 6.79
C GLY A 459 -6.99 -3.61 6.81
N SER A 460 -7.52 -3.22 5.65
CA SER A 460 -8.76 -2.45 5.58
C SER A 460 -9.93 -3.28 6.10
N HIS A 461 -10.86 -2.64 6.81
CA HIS A 461 -12.04 -3.32 7.33
C HIS A 461 -13.16 -3.29 6.28
N ARG A 462 -13.54 -4.45 5.77
CA ARG A 462 -14.76 -4.65 4.98
C ARG A 462 -15.55 -5.84 5.53
N ALA A 463 -16.84 -5.62 5.74
CA ALA A 463 -17.83 -6.65 5.98
C ALA A 463 -19.18 -6.13 5.47
N ASP A 464 -19.23 -5.73 4.20
CA ASP A 464 -20.49 -5.56 3.49
C ASP A 464 -20.83 -6.89 2.83
N PHE A 465 -21.49 -7.77 3.59
CA PHE A 465 -21.80 -9.13 3.17
C PHE A 465 -22.77 -9.22 1.98
N ASP A 466 -23.43 -8.10 1.64
CA ASP A 466 -24.39 -8.01 0.54
C ASP A 466 -23.74 -7.53 -0.76
N LYS A 467 -22.47 -7.09 -0.73
CA LYS A 467 -21.73 -6.64 -1.91
C LYS A 467 -20.84 -7.77 -2.42
N GLY A 468 -21.14 -8.29 -3.62
CA GLY A 468 -20.26 -9.23 -4.30
C GLY A 468 -18.93 -8.62 -4.75
N HIS A 469 -18.12 -9.45 -5.41
CA HIS A 469 -16.76 -9.10 -5.83
C HIS A 469 -16.66 -8.93 -7.35
N GLY A 470 -15.64 -8.21 -7.79
CA GLY A 470 -15.26 -8.17 -9.19
C GLY A 470 -14.92 -9.58 -9.73
N ASP A 471 -15.21 -9.78 -11.00
CA ASP A 471 -14.86 -10.97 -11.79
C ASP A 471 -13.38 -11.41 -11.59
N ASP A 472 -12.46 -10.45 -11.59
CA ASP A 472 -11.02 -10.63 -11.41
C ASP A 472 -10.64 -10.93 -9.96
N GLN A 473 -11.20 -10.19 -9.00
CA GLN A 473 -11.04 -10.41 -7.56
C GLN A 473 -11.44 -11.83 -7.16
N ALA A 474 -12.64 -12.26 -7.55
CA ALA A 474 -13.14 -13.60 -7.25
C ALA A 474 -12.33 -14.70 -7.96
N ARG A 475 -11.80 -14.45 -9.18
CA ARG A 475 -10.87 -15.37 -9.85
C ARG A 475 -9.57 -15.53 -9.07
N VAL A 476 -8.98 -14.43 -8.58
CA VAL A 476 -7.79 -14.48 -7.74
C VAL A 476 -8.09 -15.29 -6.48
N MET A 477 -9.20 -15.02 -5.80
CA MET A 477 -9.54 -15.70 -4.55
C MET A 477 -9.75 -17.21 -4.74
N GLN A 478 -10.54 -17.59 -5.74
CA GLN A 478 -10.77 -19.00 -6.09
C GLN A 478 -9.46 -19.70 -6.48
N ARG A 479 -8.56 -19.00 -7.18
CA ARG A 479 -7.28 -19.56 -7.60
C ARG A 479 -6.32 -19.70 -6.42
N THR A 480 -6.30 -18.75 -5.49
CA THR A 480 -5.54 -18.81 -4.23
C THR A 480 -5.94 -20.04 -3.42
N ILE A 481 -7.24 -20.25 -3.14
CA ILE A 481 -7.74 -21.45 -2.44
C ILE A 481 -7.27 -22.72 -3.18
N SER A 482 -7.41 -22.72 -4.51
CA SER A 482 -7.02 -23.86 -5.32
C SER A 482 -5.52 -24.15 -5.25
N LEU A 483 -4.64 -23.15 -5.22
CA LEU A 483 -3.18 -23.37 -5.16
C LEU A 483 -2.73 -23.78 -3.76
N LEU A 484 -3.28 -23.15 -2.71
CA LEU A 484 -3.00 -23.53 -1.32
C LEU A 484 -3.33 -24.99 -1.03
N ASP A 485 -4.43 -25.51 -1.59
CA ASP A 485 -4.82 -26.91 -1.44
C ASP A 485 -4.31 -27.83 -2.56
N ASN A 486 -3.22 -27.45 -3.24
CA ASN A 486 -2.60 -28.20 -4.34
C ASN A 486 -3.63 -28.72 -5.37
N ASN A 487 -4.49 -27.82 -5.83
CA ASN A 487 -5.59 -28.05 -6.77
C ASN A 487 -6.63 -29.09 -6.31
N GLY A 488 -6.71 -29.39 -5.01
CA GLY A 488 -7.60 -30.36 -4.39
C GLY A 488 -6.91 -31.64 -3.93
N ASP A 489 -5.59 -31.77 -4.13
CA ASP A 489 -4.80 -32.93 -3.72
C ASP A 489 -4.35 -32.86 -2.25
N GLY A 490 -4.58 -31.73 -1.57
CA GLY A 490 -4.25 -31.52 -0.14
C GLY A 490 -3.10 -30.53 0.10
N GLY A 491 -2.87 -30.18 1.37
CA GLY A 491 -1.84 -29.22 1.78
C GLY A 491 -2.38 -27.87 2.25
N GLY A 492 -3.67 -27.58 2.02
CA GLY A 492 -4.30 -26.34 2.50
C GLY A 492 -4.31 -26.20 4.02
N ASP A 493 -4.13 -27.30 4.74
CA ASP A 493 -3.99 -27.36 6.21
C ASP A 493 -2.64 -26.85 6.72
N LYS A 494 -1.71 -26.46 5.84
CA LYS A 494 -0.37 -25.96 6.19
C LYS A 494 -0.11 -24.61 5.54
N ILE A 495 -0.49 -23.54 6.24
CA ILE A 495 -0.33 -22.17 5.75
C ILE A 495 0.84 -21.50 6.48
N PRO A 496 1.81 -20.89 5.77
CA PRO A 496 2.90 -20.14 6.38
C PRO A 496 2.37 -19.03 7.30
N ALA A 497 3.02 -18.82 8.45
CA ALA A 497 2.52 -17.93 9.51
C ALA A 497 2.14 -16.52 9.02
N ASN A 498 3.00 -15.89 8.22
CA ASN A 498 2.78 -14.52 7.72
C ASN A 498 1.64 -14.40 6.70
N MET A 499 1.13 -15.52 6.17
CA MET A 499 -0.02 -15.51 5.26
C MET A 499 -1.36 -15.69 5.99
N ARG A 500 -1.36 -16.17 7.24
CA ARG A 500 -2.59 -16.59 7.93
C ARG A 500 -3.54 -15.42 8.18
N GLU A 501 -3.05 -14.31 8.73
CA GLU A 501 -3.91 -13.16 9.05
C GLU A 501 -4.45 -12.45 7.78
N PRO A 502 -3.64 -12.14 6.74
CA PRO A 502 -4.16 -11.58 5.50
C PRO A 502 -5.16 -12.50 4.79
N LEU A 503 -4.90 -13.81 4.77
CA LEU A 503 -5.85 -14.78 4.20
C LEU A 503 -7.12 -14.92 5.04
N ALA A 504 -7.06 -14.76 6.36
CA ALA A 504 -8.24 -14.72 7.22
C ALA A 504 -9.12 -13.51 6.91
N ARG A 505 -8.52 -12.33 6.72
CA ARG A 505 -9.25 -11.12 6.29
C ARG A 505 -9.84 -11.28 4.90
N SER A 506 -9.06 -11.84 3.97
CA SER A 506 -9.53 -12.16 2.61
C SER A 506 -10.75 -13.09 2.64
N LEU A 507 -10.68 -14.23 3.34
CA LEU A 507 -11.82 -15.15 3.48
C LEU A 507 -12.98 -14.55 4.29
N GLY A 508 -12.69 -13.67 5.25
CA GLY A 508 -13.69 -12.91 6.00
C GLY A 508 -14.54 -12.02 5.09
N ASP A 509 -13.92 -11.40 4.07
CA ASP A 509 -14.62 -10.61 3.04
C ASP A 509 -15.44 -11.48 2.07
N TYR A 510 -15.12 -12.79 1.99
CA TYR A 510 -15.87 -13.81 1.24
C TYR A 510 -16.78 -14.67 2.14
N THR A 511 -17.14 -14.19 3.35
CA THR A 511 -17.95 -14.97 4.30
C THR A 511 -19.28 -15.44 3.71
N ALA A 512 -19.95 -14.61 2.90
CA ALA A 512 -21.20 -15.01 2.25
C ALA A 512 -21.00 -16.24 1.34
N ASP A 513 -19.89 -16.29 0.60
CA ASP A 513 -19.57 -17.40 -0.29
C ASP A 513 -19.15 -18.64 0.50
N THR A 514 -18.28 -18.51 1.49
CA THR A 514 -17.85 -19.65 2.32
C THR A 514 -19.00 -20.22 3.14
N HIS A 515 -19.90 -19.39 3.65
CA HIS A 515 -21.15 -19.82 4.29
C HIS A 515 -21.98 -20.69 3.35
N LYS A 516 -22.23 -20.24 2.11
CA LYS A 516 -23.03 -20.97 1.12
C LYS A 516 -22.36 -22.27 0.67
N ILE A 517 -21.04 -22.27 0.52
CA ILE A 517 -20.24 -23.45 0.20
C ILE A 517 -20.39 -24.52 1.29
N ILE A 518 -20.20 -24.13 2.56
CA ILE A 518 -20.22 -25.08 3.70
C ILE A 518 -21.65 -25.49 4.07
N ALA A 519 -22.62 -24.58 3.98
CA ALA A 519 -24.01 -24.90 4.27
C ALA A 519 -24.62 -25.86 3.24
N GLY A 520 -24.17 -25.80 1.98
CA GLY A 520 -24.66 -26.64 0.89
C GLY A 520 -26.15 -26.46 0.55
N SER A 521 -26.77 -25.38 1.04
CA SER A 521 -28.21 -25.13 0.93
C SER A 521 -28.61 -24.43 -0.37
N GLU A 522 -27.68 -23.76 -1.05
CA GLU A 522 -27.95 -22.97 -2.27
C GLU A 522 -27.49 -23.67 -3.56
N ASP A 523 -28.31 -23.59 -4.61
CA ASP A 523 -27.99 -24.15 -5.92
C ASP A 523 -26.79 -23.42 -6.55
N GLY A 524 -25.85 -24.17 -7.13
CA GLY A 524 -24.59 -23.64 -7.70
C GLY A 524 -23.38 -23.81 -6.78
N TYR A 525 -23.58 -23.83 -5.46
CA TYR A 525 -22.55 -24.11 -4.46
C TYR A 525 -22.48 -25.60 -4.06
N ARG A 526 -23.49 -26.38 -4.45
CA ARG A 526 -23.66 -27.81 -4.13
C ARG A 526 -22.73 -28.79 -4.86
N ASP A 527 -21.82 -28.33 -5.71
CA ASP A 527 -20.94 -29.23 -6.47
C ASP A 527 -19.70 -29.63 -5.65
N PRO A 528 -19.53 -30.93 -5.28
CA PRO A 528 -18.39 -31.39 -4.50
C PRO A 528 -17.02 -31.16 -5.18
N ASP A 529 -17.00 -31.00 -6.50
CA ASP A 529 -15.80 -30.76 -7.31
C ASP A 529 -15.65 -29.29 -7.77
N GLY A 530 -16.51 -28.40 -7.26
CA GLY A 530 -16.65 -26.98 -7.63
C GLY A 530 -17.47 -26.76 -8.91
N TYR A 531 -18.05 -25.56 -9.10
CA TYR A 531 -18.88 -25.28 -10.27
C TYR A 531 -18.05 -25.31 -11.57
N ARG A 532 -18.39 -26.21 -12.49
CA ARG A 532 -17.66 -26.39 -13.76
C ARG A 532 -18.47 -25.99 -14.98
N ASP A 533 -17.82 -25.39 -15.96
CA ASP A 533 -18.40 -25.22 -17.30
C ASP A 533 -18.49 -26.56 -18.05
N LYS A 534 -19.17 -26.53 -19.21
CA LYS A 534 -19.34 -27.68 -20.12
C LYS A 534 -18.02 -28.28 -20.63
N ASP A 535 -16.91 -27.56 -20.51
CA ASP A 535 -15.57 -27.94 -20.94
C ASP A 535 -14.72 -28.44 -19.75
N GLY A 536 -15.27 -28.43 -18.52
CA GLY A 536 -14.68 -28.94 -17.29
C GLY A 536 -13.89 -27.91 -16.47
N ASN A 537 -13.91 -26.63 -16.84
CA ASN A 537 -13.19 -25.55 -16.15
C ASN A 537 -14.00 -25.01 -14.97
N ARG A 538 -13.35 -24.70 -13.85
CA ARG A 538 -14.00 -24.06 -12.70
C ARG A 538 -14.49 -22.66 -13.09
N ARG A 539 -15.70 -22.27 -12.68
CA ARG A 539 -16.31 -20.99 -13.02
C ARG A 539 -16.86 -20.29 -11.77
N LEU A 540 -16.79 -18.97 -11.77
CA LEU A 540 -17.45 -18.13 -10.77
C LEU A 540 -18.97 -18.23 -10.89
N LEU A 541 -19.69 -17.97 -9.80
CA LEU A 541 -21.11 -17.64 -9.86
C LEU A 541 -21.26 -16.12 -9.99
N GLY A 542 -22.32 -15.68 -10.66
CA GLY A 542 -22.51 -14.25 -10.96
C GLY A 542 -21.63 -13.73 -12.11
N GLU A 543 -21.64 -12.42 -12.29
CA GLU A 543 -20.83 -11.70 -13.27
C GLU A 543 -20.66 -10.22 -12.88
N GLY A 544 -19.54 -9.61 -13.27
CA GLY A 544 -19.26 -8.20 -13.01
C GLY A 544 -18.91 -7.96 -11.55
N ASP A 545 -19.56 -6.98 -10.92
CA ASP A 545 -19.33 -6.57 -9.52
C ASP A 545 -20.10 -7.43 -8.50
N ASP A 546 -20.74 -8.51 -8.95
CA ASP A 546 -21.51 -9.46 -8.13
C ASP A 546 -21.05 -10.90 -8.40
N SER A 547 -19.73 -11.10 -8.43
CA SER A 547 -19.10 -12.39 -8.68
C SER A 547 -18.72 -13.09 -7.38
N HIS A 548 -18.85 -14.42 -7.39
CA HIS A 548 -18.69 -15.27 -6.23
C HIS A 548 -17.80 -16.50 -6.51
N ILE A 549 -17.05 -16.93 -5.50
CA ILE A 549 -16.22 -18.14 -5.58
C ILE A 549 -17.06 -19.41 -5.49
N THR A 550 -16.63 -20.48 -6.14
CA THR A 550 -17.28 -21.82 -6.07
C THR A 550 -16.29 -22.93 -5.74
N SER A 551 -15.33 -22.61 -4.89
CA SER A 551 -14.29 -23.55 -4.47
C SER A 551 -14.90 -24.81 -3.84
N PRO A 552 -14.32 -26.01 -4.06
CA PRO A 552 -14.75 -27.23 -3.38
C PRO A 552 -14.74 -27.06 -1.86
N GLU A 553 -15.80 -27.52 -1.19
CA GLU A 553 -15.97 -27.41 0.28
C GLU A 553 -14.73 -27.92 1.02
N ARG A 554 -14.25 -29.13 0.69
CA ARG A 554 -13.05 -29.72 1.29
C ARG A 554 -11.80 -28.83 1.21
N SER A 555 -11.63 -28.07 0.12
CA SER A 555 -10.49 -27.17 -0.06
C SER A 555 -10.66 -25.92 0.79
N VAL A 556 -11.87 -25.39 0.89
CA VAL A 556 -12.21 -24.29 1.80
C VAL A 556 -11.95 -24.70 3.25
N ILE A 557 -12.43 -25.86 3.68
CA ILE A 557 -12.22 -26.41 5.04
C ILE A 557 -10.73 -26.55 5.35
N ARG A 558 -9.93 -27.13 4.46
CA ARG A 558 -8.49 -27.31 4.67
C ARG A 558 -7.75 -25.98 4.76
N VAL A 559 -8.02 -25.04 3.85
CA VAL A 559 -7.39 -23.71 3.84
C VAL A 559 -7.75 -22.94 5.11
N MET A 560 -9.03 -22.90 5.48
CA MET A 560 -9.47 -22.30 6.74
C MET A 560 -8.79 -22.94 7.94
N ARG A 561 -8.59 -24.26 7.93
CA ARG A 561 -7.85 -24.95 8.97
C ARG A 561 -6.38 -24.57 9.03
N GLY A 562 -5.68 -24.47 7.90
CA GLY A 562 -4.29 -24.02 7.91
C GLY A 562 -4.12 -22.59 8.39
N ILE A 563 -5.06 -21.70 8.05
CA ILE A 563 -5.13 -20.33 8.58
C ILE A 563 -5.34 -20.34 10.11
N SER A 564 -6.18 -21.26 10.60
CA SER A 564 -6.55 -21.36 12.02
C SER A 564 -5.44 -21.86 12.95
N GLU A 565 -4.25 -22.20 12.44
CA GLU A 565 -3.06 -22.39 13.28
C GLU A 565 -2.72 -21.12 14.09
N ASP A 566 -3.16 -19.95 13.61
CA ASP A 566 -3.17 -18.71 14.37
C ASP A 566 -4.56 -18.50 15.00
N GLY A 567 -4.59 -18.34 16.34
CA GLY A 567 -5.82 -18.15 17.10
C GLY A 567 -6.54 -16.83 16.80
N GLU A 568 -5.80 -15.74 16.50
CA GLU A 568 -6.38 -14.45 16.12
C GLU A 568 -6.98 -14.53 14.71
N ALA A 569 -6.31 -15.24 13.78
CA ALA A 569 -6.83 -15.49 12.44
C ALA A 569 -8.12 -16.33 12.47
N PHE A 570 -8.18 -17.39 13.30
CA PHE A 570 -9.41 -18.16 13.50
C PHE A 570 -10.53 -17.32 14.11
N GLN A 571 -10.20 -16.43 15.06
CA GLN A 571 -11.15 -15.49 15.63
C GLN A 571 -11.76 -14.56 14.61
N HIS A 572 -10.97 -14.06 13.69
CA HIS A 572 -11.48 -13.25 12.59
C HIS A 572 -12.49 -14.05 11.75
N LEU A 573 -12.12 -15.24 11.26
CA LEU A 573 -12.98 -16.09 10.45
C LEU A 573 -14.30 -16.42 11.15
N TYR A 574 -14.22 -16.86 12.41
CA TYR A 574 -15.41 -17.29 13.17
C TYR A 574 -16.32 -16.11 13.50
N LYS A 575 -15.74 -14.95 13.83
CA LYS A 575 -16.51 -13.73 14.07
C LYS A 575 -17.27 -13.30 12.82
N SER A 576 -16.60 -13.28 11.66
CA SER A 576 -17.24 -12.90 10.39
C SER A 576 -18.41 -13.83 10.07
N GLU A 577 -18.23 -15.14 10.22
CA GLU A 577 -19.32 -16.12 10.04
C GLU A 577 -20.46 -15.91 11.04
N ARG A 578 -20.16 -15.70 12.32
CA ARG A 578 -21.18 -15.46 13.34
C ARG A 578 -21.98 -14.20 13.05
N ASP A 579 -21.32 -13.13 12.63
CA ASP A 579 -21.94 -11.86 12.28
C ASP A 579 -22.82 -12.02 11.02
N TYR A 580 -22.35 -12.74 9.99
CA TYR A 580 -23.12 -13.07 8.79
C TYR A 580 -24.34 -13.95 9.09
N SER A 581 -24.17 -15.03 9.85
CA SER A 581 -25.26 -15.90 10.30
C SER A 581 -26.33 -15.12 11.07
N ALA A 582 -25.92 -14.17 11.93
CA ALA A 582 -26.85 -13.29 12.64
C ALA A 582 -27.61 -12.36 11.68
N GLU A 583 -26.95 -11.81 10.67
CA GLU A 583 -27.56 -10.98 9.61
C GLU A 583 -28.60 -11.79 8.81
N GLN A 584 -28.26 -12.98 8.34
CA GLN A 584 -29.18 -13.85 7.57
C GLN A 584 -30.42 -14.23 8.39
N MET A 585 -30.25 -14.58 9.66
CA MET A 585 -31.38 -14.84 10.57
C MET A 585 -32.18 -13.56 10.88
N GLY A 586 -31.52 -12.45 11.15
CA GLY A 586 -32.14 -11.16 11.45
C GLY A 586 -32.97 -10.61 10.29
N SER A 587 -32.52 -10.85 9.07
CA SER A 587 -33.15 -10.43 7.80
C SER A 587 -34.18 -11.44 7.27
N ALA A 588 -34.38 -12.58 7.96
CA ALA A 588 -35.33 -13.60 7.57
C ALA A 588 -36.79 -13.06 7.50
N PRO A 589 -37.56 -13.41 6.45
CA PRO A 589 -38.94 -12.93 6.29
C PRO A 589 -39.86 -13.19 7.49
N LYS A 590 -40.81 -12.27 7.71
CA LYS A 590 -41.86 -12.37 8.76
C LYS A 590 -42.63 -13.68 8.67
N ALA A 591 -43.06 -14.04 7.45
CA ALA A 591 -43.75 -15.28 7.18
C ALA A 591 -42.74 -16.44 6.97
N GLY A 592 -43.06 -17.61 7.53
CA GLY A 592 -42.20 -18.80 7.40
C GLY A 592 -42.08 -19.36 5.98
N GLY A 593 -42.98 -19.02 5.06
CA GLY A 593 -43.06 -19.69 3.75
C GLY A 593 -44.01 -20.90 3.78
N GLU A 594 -44.12 -21.64 2.67
CA GLU A 594 -45.10 -22.74 2.51
C GLU A 594 -44.72 -24.03 3.28
N GLY A 595 -43.56 -24.05 3.92
CA GLY A 595 -43.03 -25.12 4.77
C GLY A 595 -42.19 -24.64 5.96
N ASN A 596 -42.23 -23.35 6.30
CA ASN A 596 -41.32 -22.67 7.25
C ASN A 596 -39.86 -22.52 6.76
N GLU A 597 -39.59 -22.71 5.47
CA GLU A 597 -38.27 -22.61 4.85
C GLU A 597 -37.56 -21.29 5.17
N ASN A 598 -38.28 -20.16 5.19
CA ASN A 598 -37.72 -18.85 5.52
C ASN A 598 -37.20 -18.75 6.96
N HIS A 599 -37.66 -19.65 7.85
CA HIS A 599 -37.22 -19.71 9.25
C HIS A 599 -36.30 -20.91 9.52
N VAL A 600 -36.46 -21.99 8.76
CA VAL A 600 -35.68 -23.22 8.94
C VAL A 600 -34.31 -23.09 8.28
N VAL A 601 -34.23 -22.60 7.04
CA VAL A 601 -32.97 -22.59 6.27
C VAL A 601 -31.89 -21.76 6.95
N PRO A 602 -32.10 -20.48 7.34
CA PRO A 602 -31.02 -19.67 7.92
C PRO A 602 -30.44 -20.27 9.21
N ALA A 603 -31.27 -20.87 10.05
CA ALA A 603 -30.84 -21.48 11.31
C ALA A 603 -30.20 -22.86 11.10
N VAL A 604 -30.62 -23.64 10.09
CA VAL A 604 -29.98 -24.91 9.74
C VAL A 604 -28.62 -24.66 9.12
N ASP A 605 -28.50 -23.67 8.23
CA ASP A 605 -27.25 -23.26 7.61
C ASP A 605 -26.25 -22.76 8.67
N THR A 606 -26.71 -21.90 9.60
CA THR A 606 -25.93 -21.52 10.78
C THR A 606 -25.43 -22.74 11.57
N GLY A 607 -26.29 -23.75 11.75
CA GLY A 607 -25.94 -25.00 12.41
C GLY A 607 -24.82 -25.74 11.66
N ASN A 608 -24.98 -25.94 10.35
CA ASN A 608 -23.99 -26.57 9.48
C ASN A 608 -22.64 -25.86 9.58
N VAL A 609 -22.61 -24.56 9.28
CA VAL A 609 -21.37 -23.81 9.16
C VAL A 609 -20.64 -23.72 10.50
N LEU A 610 -21.34 -23.42 11.61
CA LEU A 610 -20.70 -23.42 12.93
C LEU A 610 -20.20 -24.82 13.36
N GLY A 611 -20.81 -25.90 12.84
CA GLY A 611 -20.30 -27.27 12.99
C GLY A 611 -18.93 -27.46 12.34
N ALA A 612 -18.79 -27.04 11.08
CA ALA A 612 -17.52 -27.07 10.37
C ALA A 612 -16.46 -26.19 11.04
N TYR A 613 -16.81 -24.97 11.45
CA TYR A 613 -15.89 -24.07 12.16
C TYR A 613 -15.42 -24.65 13.49
N ASN A 614 -16.30 -25.30 14.26
CA ASN A 614 -15.89 -25.97 15.50
C ASN A 614 -14.96 -27.16 15.24
N ALA A 615 -15.19 -27.94 14.18
CA ALA A 615 -14.24 -28.97 13.75
C ALA A 615 -12.87 -28.37 13.44
N ILE A 616 -12.82 -27.31 12.62
CA ILE A 616 -11.59 -26.59 12.26
C ILE A 616 -10.85 -26.08 13.50
N GLY A 617 -11.55 -25.34 14.37
CA GLY A 617 -10.96 -24.78 15.59
C GLY A 617 -10.47 -25.86 16.55
N SER A 618 -11.23 -26.95 16.70
CA SER A 618 -10.85 -28.08 17.56
C SER A 618 -9.59 -28.78 17.04
N ASP A 619 -9.47 -28.93 15.72
CA ASP A 619 -8.31 -29.53 15.09
C ASP A 619 -7.06 -28.65 15.26
N ALA A 620 -7.19 -27.35 15.04
CA ALA A 620 -6.11 -26.38 15.25
C ALA A 620 -5.67 -26.33 16.73
N TYR A 621 -6.63 -26.32 17.64
CA TYR A 621 -6.37 -26.40 19.07
C TYR A 621 -5.64 -27.70 19.45
N LEU A 622 -6.04 -28.85 18.91
CA LEU A 622 -5.38 -30.12 19.18
C LEU A 622 -3.92 -30.12 18.67
N ASP A 623 -3.68 -29.57 17.49
CA ASP A 623 -2.35 -29.52 16.85
C ASP A 623 -1.40 -28.50 17.49
N ALA A 624 -1.93 -27.46 18.17
CA ALA A 624 -1.14 -26.48 18.93
C ALA A 624 -0.35 -27.09 20.12
N LYS A 625 -0.64 -28.34 20.52
CA LYS A 625 0.09 -29.09 21.58
C LYS A 625 0.36 -28.27 22.85
N ASP A 626 1.62 -27.88 23.10
CA ASP A 626 2.05 -27.15 24.30
C ASP A 626 1.62 -25.68 24.28
N GLU A 627 1.29 -25.14 23.10
CA GLU A 627 0.83 -23.76 22.88
C GLU A 627 -0.69 -23.63 22.92
N ARG A 628 -1.44 -24.71 23.21
CA ARG A 628 -2.91 -24.71 23.34
C ARG A 628 -3.47 -23.57 24.17
N LYS A 629 -2.82 -23.26 25.29
CA LYS A 629 -3.25 -22.16 26.15
C LYS A 629 -3.08 -20.82 25.45
N GLN A 630 -1.94 -20.60 24.81
CA GLN A 630 -1.68 -19.37 24.06
C GLN A 630 -2.66 -19.24 22.89
N TRP A 631 -2.84 -20.29 22.08
CA TRP A 631 -3.83 -20.29 21.00
C TRP A 631 -5.23 -19.94 21.50
N ALA A 632 -5.67 -20.52 22.63
CA ALA A 632 -6.98 -20.24 23.20
C ALA A 632 -7.06 -18.83 23.82
N ASP A 633 -5.98 -18.33 24.40
CA ASP A 633 -5.88 -16.97 24.91
C ASP A 633 -5.93 -15.97 23.73
N ASP A 634 -5.22 -16.23 22.63
CA ASP A 634 -5.15 -15.42 21.40
C ASP A 634 -6.52 -15.36 20.71
N MET A 635 -7.16 -16.51 20.51
CA MET A 635 -8.56 -16.63 20.09
C MET A 635 -9.51 -15.84 21.01
N GLY A 636 -9.24 -15.84 22.32
CA GLY A 636 -10.02 -15.13 23.34
C GLY A 636 -9.70 -13.65 23.50
N LYS A 637 -8.56 -13.13 22.98
CA LYS A 637 -8.14 -11.72 23.16
C LYS A 637 -9.14 -10.74 22.55
N GLY A 638 -9.76 -11.12 21.42
CA GLY A 638 -10.82 -10.34 20.78
C GLY A 638 -12.12 -10.22 21.58
N LEU A 639 -12.35 -11.08 22.59
CA LEU A 639 -13.56 -11.03 23.43
C LEU A 639 -13.47 -10.03 24.60
N TYR A 640 -12.27 -9.72 25.12
CA TYR A 640 -12.14 -9.15 26.49
C TYR A 640 -11.21 -7.94 26.67
N HIS A 641 -10.54 -7.41 25.65
CA HIS A 641 -9.74 -6.19 25.78
C HIS A 641 -10.20 -5.04 24.86
N GLY A 642 -10.96 -4.10 25.45
CA GLY A 642 -11.09 -2.73 24.94
C GLY A 642 -12.41 -2.04 25.33
N PRO A 643 -12.46 -1.25 26.42
CA PRO A 643 -13.48 -0.21 26.55
C PRO A 643 -13.17 0.87 25.51
N GLY A 644 -13.61 0.66 24.27
CA GLY A 644 -13.30 1.56 23.15
C GLY A 644 -13.17 0.93 21.77
N LEU A 645 -13.20 -0.41 21.61
CA LEU A 645 -13.53 -0.98 20.30
C LEU A 645 -15.05 -1.02 20.19
N ALA A 646 -15.58 -0.01 19.51
CA ALA A 646 -17.01 0.18 19.38
C ALA A 646 -17.63 -1.03 18.67
N LEU A 647 -18.73 -1.53 19.24
CA LEU A 647 -19.81 -2.20 18.50
C LEU A 647 -20.36 -1.34 17.32
N GLY A 648 -19.77 -0.17 17.04
CA GLY A 648 -20.07 0.75 15.93
C GLY A 648 -18.98 0.81 14.85
N GLN A 649 -18.12 -0.20 14.72
CA GLN A 649 -17.14 -0.28 13.63
C GLN A 649 -17.43 -1.41 12.61
N VAL A 650 -18.53 -2.14 12.72
CA VAL A 650 -19.03 -3.01 11.64
C VAL A 650 -19.99 -2.20 10.78
N PRO A 651 -19.68 -1.90 9.49
CA PRO A 651 -20.60 -1.19 8.62
C PRO A 651 -21.72 -2.13 8.17
N VAL A 652 -22.97 -1.69 8.34
CA VAL A 652 -24.19 -2.27 7.73
C VAL A 652 -24.70 -3.62 8.28
N ILE A 653 -24.49 -3.95 9.56
CA ILE A 653 -25.33 -4.99 10.22
C ILE A 653 -26.69 -4.38 10.57
N GLY A 654 -27.78 -5.09 10.25
CA GLY A 654 -29.14 -4.67 10.59
C GLY A 654 -29.39 -4.62 12.11
N ASP A 655 -30.21 -3.66 12.56
CA ASP A 655 -30.61 -3.50 13.98
C ASP A 655 -31.09 -4.82 14.66
N PRO A 656 -31.81 -5.75 13.98
CA PRO A 656 -32.14 -7.05 14.55
C PRO A 656 -30.92 -7.92 14.85
N ALA A 657 -29.95 -7.98 13.93
CA ALA A 657 -28.76 -8.82 14.05
C ALA A 657 -27.80 -8.31 15.13
N LEU A 658 -27.59 -6.99 15.23
CA LEU A 658 -26.81 -6.39 16.33
C LEU A 658 -27.37 -6.78 17.71
N ARG A 659 -28.70 -6.72 17.88
CA ARG A 659 -29.36 -7.11 19.13
C ARG A 659 -29.22 -8.61 19.42
N MET A 660 -29.21 -9.45 18.39
CA MET A 660 -28.94 -10.88 18.55
C MET A 660 -27.51 -11.13 19.05
N LEU A 661 -26.52 -10.49 18.44
CA LEU A 661 -25.10 -10.60 18.82
C LEU A 661 -24.86 -10.11 20.26
N ASP A 662 -25.53 -9.04 20.69
CA ASP A 662 -25.51 -8.52 22.06
C ASP A 662 -26.13 -9.50 23.08
N MET A 663 -27.11 -10.30 22.66
CA MET A 663 -27.76 -11.30 23.53
C MET A 663 -26.95 -12.60 23.61
N ALA A 664 -26.23 -12.96 22.54
CA ALA A 664 -25.48 -14.21 22.42
C ALA A 664 -24.00 -14.06 22.86
N VAL A 665 -23.73 -13.60 24.08
CA VAL A 665 -22.37 -13.33 24.63
C VAL A 665 -21.64 -14.63 25.06
N TYR A 666 -21.71 -15.68 24.24
CA TYR A 666 -21.10 -16.96 24.55
C TYR A 666 -19.58 -16.97 24.34
N ASP A 667 -18.86 -17.66 25.22
CA ASP A 667 -17.43 -17.91 25.09
C ASP A 667 -17.18 -19.15 24.23
N TRP A 668 -17.19 -18.94 22.92
CA TRP A 668 -16.98 -19.94 21.87
C TRP A 668 -15.64 -20.70 21.97
N THR A 669 -14.64 -20.17 22.69
CA THR A 669 -13.42 -20.94 23.05
C THR A 669 -13.74 -22.22 23.82
N LYS A 670 -14.88 -22.26 24.53
CA LYS A 670 -15.36 -23.45 25.23
C LYS A 670 -15.88 -24.52 24.29
N ASP A 671 -16.55 -24.12 23.21
CA ASP A 671 -17.10 -25.09 22.25
C ASP A 671 -15.97 -25.80 21.51
N VAL A 672 -14.95 -25.06 21.08
CA VAL A 672 -13.72 -25.61 20.52
C VAL A 672 -13.03 -26.60 21.47
N LYS A 673 -12.90 -26.25 22.75
CA LYS A 673 -12.28 -27.13 23.76
C LYS A 673 -13.10 -28.40 24.01
N LEU A 674 -14.42 -28.27 24.14
CA LEU A 674 -15.32 -29.41 24.34
C LEU A 674 -15.31 -30.36 23.13
N GLU A 675 -15.26 -29.80 21.92
CA GLU A 675 -15.15 -30.60 20.69
C GLU A 675 -13.77 -31.28 20.57
N ALA A 676 -12.70 -30.59 20.93
CA ALA A 676 -11.35 -31.17 20.98
C ALA A 676 -11.27 -32.34 21.99
N GLU A 677 -11.88 -32.20 23.17
CA GLU A 677 -12.00 -33.29 24.16
C GLU A 677 -12.80 -34.46 23.59
N ALA A 678 -13.93 -34.19 22.93
CA ALA A 678 -14.76 -35.23 22.32
C ALA A 678 -14.02 -36.00 21.20
N THR A 679 -13.28 -35.27 20.36
CA THR A 679 -12.47 -35.82 19.26
C THR A 679 -11.31 -36.68 19.78
N ALA A 680 -10.68 -36.28 20.89
CA ALA A 680 -9.60 -37.04 21.51
C ALA A 680 -10.07 -38.37 22.13
N ASP A 681 -11.32 -38.47 22.59
CA ASP A 681 -11.77 -39.57 23.44
C ASP A 681 -12.27 -40.84 22.71
N SER A 682 -12.42 -40.86 21.37
CA SER A 682 -12.85 -41.97 20.46
C SER A 682 -14.11 -42.80 20.80
N GLU A 683 -14.43 -43.06 22.06
CA GLU A 683 -15.62 -43.81 22.52
C GLU A 683 -16.87 -42.92 22.64
N ASN A 684 -16.71 -41.59 22.74
CA ASN A 684 -17.80 -40.61 22.93
C ASN A 684 -18.14 -39.75 21.69
N ALA A 685 -17.31 -39.76 20.65
CA ALA A 685 -17.44 -38.88 19.47
C ALA A 685 -18.75 -39.12 18.67
N LYS A 686 -19.30 -40.33 18.76
CA LYS A 686 -20.40 -40.79 17.88
C LYS A 686 -21.80 -40.31 18.24
N GLU A 687 -22.04 -39.72 19.41
CA GLU A 687 -23.43 -39.43 19.85
C GLU A 687 -23.68 -38.09 20.56
N LYS A 688 -22.76 -37.10 20.56
CA LYS A 688 -23.05 -35.82 21.24
C LYS A 688 -22.65 -34.58 20.45
N ALA A 689 -23.59 -33.65 20.42
CA ALA A 689 -23.46 -32.23 20.11
C ALA A 689 -22.61 -31.47 21.16
N SER A 690 -21.43 -32.00 21.48
CA SER A 690 -20.44 -31.27 22.28
C SER A 690 -20.08 -29.99 21.52
N GLY A 691 -20.08 -28.84 22.19
CA GLY A 691 -19.75 -27.57 21.55
C GLY A 691 -20.87 -26.86 20.78
N LEU A 692 -22.14 -27.24 20.95
CA LEU A 692 -23.28 -26.50 20.36
C LEU A 692 -23.72 -25.25 21.15
N GLY A 693 -22.93 -24.80 22.14
CA GLY A 693 -23.32 -23.72 23.06
C GLY A 693 -23.58 -22.41 22.33
N GLY A 694 -22.61 -21.95 21.54
CA GLY A 694 -22.67 -20.71 20.77
C GLY A 694 -23.79 -20.71 19.72
N THR A 695 -23.96 -21.83 18.99
CA THR A 695 -25.04 -21.99 18.00
C THR A 695 -26.41 -21.90 18.65
N ASN A 696 -26.62 -22.61 19.77
CA ASN A 696 -27.88 -22.55 20.51
C ASN A 696 -28.16 -21.15 21.07
N ASP A 697 -27.14 -20.47 21.58
CA ASP A 697 -27.28 -19.10 22.09
C ASP A 697 -27.68 -18.13 20.98
N LEU A 698 -27.11 -18.26 19.78
CA LEU A 698 -27.48 -17.42 18.63
C LEU A 698 -28.92 -17.68 18.16
N ILE A 699 -29.34 -18.95 18.04
CA ILE A 699 -30.72 -19.34 17.69
C ILE A 699 -31.71 -18.87 18.77
N ASN A 700 -31.37 -19.00 20.05
CA ASN A 700 -32.21 -18.53 21.15
C ASN A 700 -32.33 -17.01 21.16
N ALA A 701 -31.24 -16.28 20.89
CA ALA A 701 -31.26 -14.83 20.74
C ALA A 701 -32.16 -14.40 19.58
N TRP A 702 -32.11 -15.13 18.46
CA TRP A 702 -33.01 -14.89 17.33
C TRP A 702 -34.48 -15.05 17.72
N TYR A 703 -34.85 -16.14 18.41
CA TYR A 703 -36.23 -16.34 18.88
C TYR A 703 -36.72 -15.21 19.79
N GLN A 704 -35.87 -14.76 20.71
CA GLN A 704 -36.19 -13.66 21.62
C GLN A 704 -36.35 -12.33 20.88
N GLU A 705 -35.51 -12.05 19.89
CA GLU A 705 -35.59 -10.82 19.11
C GLU A 705 -36.89 -10.79 18.28
N ARG A 706 -37.27 -11.91 17.65
CA ARG A 706 -38.54 -11.98 16.92
C ARG A 706 -39.76 -11.87 17.82
N GLU A 707 -39.71 -12.44 19.04
CA GLU A 707 -40.76 -12.23 20.04
C GLU A 707 -40.91 -10.75 20.40
N LYS A 708 -39.80 -10.02 20.60
CA LYS A 708 -39.80 -8.57 20.86
C LYS A 708 -40.36 -7.76 19.70
N GLN A 709 -40.16 -8.20 18.47
CA GLN A 709 -40.70 -7.58 17.26
C GLN A 709 -42.19 -7.89 17.02
N GLY A 710 -42.81 -8.74 17.85
CA GLY A 710 -44.22 -9.15 17.72
C GLY A 710 -44.43 -10.23 16.66
N GLU A 711 -43.38 -10.98 16.31
CA GLU A 711 -43.34 -11.98 15.25
C GLU A 711 -42.86 -13.35 15.78
N PRO A 712 -43.52 -13.92 16.80
CA PRO A 712 -43.03 -15.14 17.44
C PRO A 712 -43.06 -16.33 16.49
N ILE A 713 -41.96 -17.09 16.44
CA ILE A 713 -41.92 -18.41 15.80
C ILE A 713 -42.66 -19.40 16.68
N GLY A 714 -43.61 -20.17 16.13
CA GLY A 714 -44.40 -21.12 16.89
C GLY A 714 -43.57 -22.25 17.50
N ASN A 715 -43.95 -22.74 18.69
CA ASN A 715 -43.21 -23.76 19.45
C ASN A 715 -42.89 -25.04 18.67
N MET A 716 -43.77 -25.47 17.74
CA MET A 716 -43.50 -26.65 16.90
C MET A 716 -42.38 -26.36 15.89
N THR A 717 -42.38 -25.19 15.28
CA THR A 717 -41.34 -24.74 14.35
C THR A 717 -40.01 -24.51 15.07
N GLN A 718 -40.02 -23.91 16.27
CA GLN A 718 -38.80 -23.76 17.08
C GLN A 718 -38.14 -25.11 17.40
N ARG A 719 -38.94 -26.14 17.75
CA ARG A 719 -38.42 -27.50 17.98
C ARG A 719 -37.85 -28.12 16.71
N ALA A 720 -38.52 -27.90 15.58
CA ALA A 720 -38.06 -28.41 14.29
C ALA A 720 -36.75 -27.74 13.86
N ILE A 721 -36.62 -26.42 14.05
CA ILE A 721 -35.37 -25.68 13.81
C ILE A 721 -34.26 -26.22 14.72
N ALA A 722 -34.47 -26.28 16.03
CA ALA A 722 -33.44 -26.76 16.96
C ALA A 722 -32.94 -28.17 16.60
N GLN A 723 -33.84 -29.10 16.29
CA GLN A 723 -33.47 -30.47 15.89
C GLN A 723 -32.71 -30.51 14.55
N GLN A 724 -33.13 -29.72 13.57
CA GLN A 724 -32.48 -29.71 12.26
C GLN A 724 -31.12 -28.99 12.29
N SER A 725 -31.01 -27.89 13.03
CA SER A 725 -29.73 -27.19 13.25
C SER A 725 -28.73 -28.06 14.03
N GLU A 726 -29.18 -28.79 15.04
CA GLU A 726 -28.33 -29.76 15.78
C GLU A 726 -27.86 -30.90 14.85
N GLN A 727 -28.77 -31.46 14.06
CA GLN A 727 -28.41 -32.50 13.09
C GLN A 727 -27.45 -31.97 12.02
N GLY A 728 -27.69 -30.75 11.53
CA GLY A 728 -26.86 -30.07 10.57
C GLY A 728 -25.45 -29.84 11.08
N TYR A 729 -25.34 -29.27 12.28
CA TYR A 729 -24.08 -29.10 13.00
C TYR A 729 -23.29 -30.40 13.10
N VAL A 730 -23.91 -31.47 13.60
CA VAL A 730 -23.21 -32.76 13.77
C VAL A 730 -22.75 -33.31 12.43
N THR A 731 -23.57 -33.17 11.39
CA THR A 731 -23.26 -33.69 10.05
C THR A 731 -22.09 -32.93 9.42
N SER A 732 -22.15 -31.61 9.36
CA SER A 732 -21.11 -30.78 8.76
C SER A 732 -19.81 -30.84 9.56
N ARG A 733 -19.89 -30.84 10.90
CA ARG A 733 -18.73 -31.09 11.77
C ARG A 733 -18.02 -32.40 11.44
N ASN A 734 -18.77 -33.51 11.35
CA ASN A 734 -18.20 -34.82 11.04
C ASN A 734 -17.56 -34.83 9.64
N SER A 735 -18.24 -34.22 8.66
CA SER A 735 -17.71 -34.07 7.29
C SER A 735 -16.39 -33.29 7.29
N ALA A 736 -16.33 -32.16 7.99
CA ALA A 736 -15.11 -31.36 8.12
C ALA A 736 -13.97 -32.14 8.80
N LEU A 737 -14.25 -32.90 9.86
CA LEU A 737 -13.26 -33.78 10.49
C LEU A 737 -12.75 -34.87 9.52
N GLU A 738 -13.63 -35.45 8.70
CA GLU A 738 -13.23 -36.41 7.65
C GLU A 738 -12.34 -35.76 6.58
N ASP A 739 -12.68 -34.55 6.12
CA ASP A 739 -11.88 -33.79 5.14
C ASP A 739 -10.49 -33.42 5.66
N LEU A 740 -10.37 -33.22 6.98
CA LEU A 740 -9.12 -33.02 7.72
C LEU A 740 -8.39 -34.34 8.07
N GLY A 741 -8.92 -35.49 7.64
CA GLY A 741 -8.28 -36.79 7.83
C GLY A 741 -8.38 -37.35 9.24
N ARG A 742 -9.32 -36.86 10.07
CA ARG A 742 -9.61 -37.41 11.40
C ARG A 742 -10.60 -38.57 11.28
N THR A 743 -10.47 -39.53 12.20
CA THR A 743 -11.40 -40.67 12.28
C THR A 743 -12.58 -40.28 13.17
N VAL A 744 -13.80 -40.36 12.64
CA VAL A 744 -15.06 -39.98 13.31
C VAL A 744 -15.83 -41.19 13.85
#